data_AF-A0A2I8YXP8-F1
#
_entry.id   AF-A0A2I8YXP8-F1
#
_cell.length_a   1.000
_cell.length_b   1.000
_cell.length_c   1.000
_cell.angle_alpha   90.00
_cell.angle_beta   90.00
_cell.angle_gamma   90.00
#
_symmetry.space_group_name_H-M   'P 1'
#
loop_
_entity.id
_entity.type
_entity.pdbx_description
1 polymer ?
#
loop_
_entity_poly.entity_id
_entity_poly.type
_entity_poly.pdbx_seq_one_letter_code
_entity_poly.pdbx_strand_id
1 'polypeptide(L)'
;MPLKTTKKPQRLTIAVVSYFLKIKDITTMYSKYSETNGKSLVTVTKDNPCPHCGKPDWCYSIGDLSVCKRNHEPAPGWYKTDGADSEGHSYYAPIKEKETWAKPPRPAKTTHYYYPDRDGNPLIRVVRKDDGNGKKDFYQQHWDGKQWVKGLGEIKRENIPIYRYKGVKQAIANGESIFIVEGEGKADLLWSLGLPATCNLAGSGKWRETDSKDLEGASVILCPDRDVPGLKHCEAIAKDFPNAQWLYCFPDSPLWNHLPESRGADLKDWIDEGANKEDIIKGIGEKKPLKPQKTDKPNNVVSHPKFNPKPLETDKLGEVIDSLITENLTGSNREIKLASIAREFNLTQQQVTSIYKERLQENDQNLDKDDLYSDLENILKADSQRLDLTKVLPEKLANAINHHARLTGLRGEAYLTALLSGLSSTLHPDTALSLYPQTNWKVPPNLYAAIVALSGEGKSIIGRAMIADPLKSLIELDDQDYEAKLSEHKSSLANYEMLKKSKNKDDLSDSFPDGPPTKPTRRIRYFSGGTGEGIARYAANSQDKGMLLFRDEIAGLFKSANQYRGGRGSDSEDILEYFDGTPPITLRADPDKTLVCRKILLSIYGTIQPGVLEKLLGDKEDSSGQWARFIFCQLPPSTLDLDIDAAYPDLTPMLTDLYRHFDRLPVATYDLSRPARIP
;
A
#
# COMPACT_ATOMS: atom_id res chain seq x y z
N MET A 1 -20.49 -4.37 -33.87
CA MET A 1 -19.08 -3.94 -33.87
C MET A 1 -18.79 -3.31 -32.51
N PRO A 2 -18.19 -4.04 -31.55
CA PRO A 2 -18.05 -3.51 -30.20
C PRO A 2 -16.80 -2.64 -30.04
N LEU A 3 -16.97 -1.66 -29.16
CA LEU A 3 -16.07 -0.60 -28.75
C LEU A 3 -14.75 -1.14 -28.19
N LYS A 4 -13.63 -0.67 -28.75
CA LYS A 4 -12.29 -0.81 -28.15
C LYS A 4 -12.17 0.17 -26.97
N THR A 5 -12.00 -0.36 -25.76
CA THR A 5 -11.68 0.38 -24.55
C THR A 5 -10.20 0.82 -24.58
N THR A 6 -9.96 2.12 -24.47
CA THR A 6 -8.63 2.73 -24.48
C THR A 6 -8.02 2.72 -23.08
N LYS A 7 -7.12 1.77 -22.79
CA LYS A 7 -6.10 1.92 -21.72
C LYS A 7 -5.07 2.94 -22.18
N LYS A 8 -4.97 4.14 -21.56
CA LYS A 8 -3.83 5.09 -21.68
C LYS A 8 -3.99 6.28 -20.70
N PRO A 9 -3.41 6.24 -19.48
CA PRO A 9 -3.07 7.48 -18.77
C PRO A 9 -1.58 7.63 -18.45
N GLN A 10 -0.79 6.55 -18.36
CA GLN A 10 0.62 6.64 -17.93
C GLN A 10 1.58 7.35 -18.92
N ARG A 11 1.21 7.51 -20.21
CA ARG A 11 2.09 8.18 -21.21
C ARG A 11 1.86 9.68 -21.37
N LEU A 12 0.79 10.25 -20.77
CA LEU A 12 0.48 11.69 -20.89
C LEU A 12 1.45 12.56 -20.07
N THR A 13 1.93 12.00 -18.96
CA THR A 13 2.80 12.64 -17.99
C THR A 13 4.19 13.00 -18.55
N ILE A 14 4.69 12.20 -19.51
CA ILE A 14 5.99 12.41 -20.18
C ILE A 14 5.87 13.46 -21.31
N ALA A 15 4.66 13.64 -21.88
CA ALA A 15 4.42 14.58 -22.99
C ALA A 15 4.40 16.06 -22.54
N VAL A 16 3.93 16.34 -21.31
CA VAL A 16 3.94 17.70 -20.74
C VAL A 16 5.39 18.18 -20.48
N VAL A 17 6.28 17.26 -20.11
CA VAL A 17 7.73 17.53 -19.97
C VAL A 17 8.40 17.71 -21.35
N SER A 18 7.95 16.99 -22.38
CA SER A 18 8.57 17.03 -23.71
C SER A 18 8.27 18.31 -24.52
N TYR A 19 7.19 19.05 -24.21
CA TYR A 19 6.85 20.26 -24.98
C TYR A 19 7.62 21.51 -24.57
N PHE A 20 8.03 21.62 -23.30
CA PHE A 20 8.83 22.77 -22.89
C PHE A 20 10.24 22.76 -23.52
N LEU A 21 10.70 21.63 -24.12
CA LEU A 21 12.14 21.33 -24.22
C LEU A 21 12.66 20.64 -25.48
N LYS A 22 11.87 20.58 -26.55
CA LYS A 22 12.36 20.26 -27.92
C LYS A 22 13.42 19.13 -28.02
N ILE A 23 13.17 17.86 -27.66
CA ILE A 23 14.05 16.75 -28.15
C ILE A 23 13.26 15.50 -28.54
N LYS A 24 13.78 14.86 -29.61
CA LYS A 24 13.32 13.67 -30.36
C LYS A 24 13.81 12.35 -29.74
N ASP A 25 13.08 11.30 -30.11
CA ASP A 25 13.43 9.88 -30.10
C ASP A 25 13.49 9.17 -28.74
N ILE A 26 12.49 8.33 -28.48
CA ILE A 26 12.64 6.93 -28.03
C ILE A 26 11.34 6.21 -28.42
N THR A 27 11.42 5.41 -29.48
CA THR A 27 10.42 4.41 -29.84
C THR A 27 11.15 3.08 -29.79
N THR A 28 10.65 2.11 -29.01
CA THR A 28 10.38 0.72 -29.42
C THR A 28 10.10 -0.11 -28.18
N MET A 29 8.89 -0.70 -28.12
CA MET A 29 8.45 -1.93 -27.44
C MET A 29 7.12 -1.80 -26.67
N TYR A 30 6.41 -2.93 -26.65
CA TYR A 30 5.10 -3.24 -26.04
C TYR A 30 3.85 -3.10 -26.92
N SER A 31 3.54 -4.22 -27.60
CA SER A 31 2.22 -4.61 -28.07
C SER A 31 1.92 -6.02 -27.58
N LYS A 32 0.83 -6.13 -26.80
CA LYS A 32 -0.11 -7.25 -26.57
C LYS A 32 -0.48 -7.33 -25.09
N TYR A 33 -1.78 -7.25 -24.80
CA TYR A 33 -2.54 -7.80 -23.66
C TYR A 33 -3.78 -6.93 -23.35
N SER A 34 -4.92 -7.35 -23.91
CA SER A 34 -6.28 -6.92 -23.56
C SER A 34 -7.18 -8.16 -23.50
N GLU A 35 -8.26 -8.08 -22.70
CA GLU A 35 -9.27 -9.12 -22.35
C GLU A 35 -8.92 -9.82 -21.01
N THR A 36 -9.69 -9.82 -19.91
CA THR A 36 -11.13 -9.65 -19.60
C THR A 36 -11.31 -9.26 -18.11
N ASN A 37 -12.38 -8.54 -17.73
CA ASN A 37 -12.75 -8.30 -16.33
C ASN A 37 -14.24 -8.66 -16.10
N GLY A 38 -14.56 -9.50 -15.10
CA GLY A 38 -15.93 -9.82 -14.67
C GLY A 38 -16.00 -11.02 -13.73
N LYS A 39 -16.36 -10.82 -12.45
CA LYS A 39 -16.59 -11.93 -11.50
C LYS A 39 -17.84 -12.71 -11.89
N SER A 40 -17.67 -13.97 -12.28
CA SER A 40 -18.75 -14.85 -12.75
C SER A 40 -19.57 -15.46 -11.61
N LEU A 41 -20.87 -15.58 -11.81
CA LEU A 41 -21.77 -16.37 -10.95
C LEU A 41 -21.39 -17.85 -11.03
N VAL A 42 -21.25 -18.51 -9.87
CA VAL A 42 -20.89 -19.94 -9.80
C VAL A 42 -22.05 -20.71 -9.19
N THR A 43 -22.67 -21.59 -9.97
CA THR A 43 -23.76 -22.47 -9.49
C THR A 43 -23.19 -23.64 -8.70
N VAL A 44 -23.93 -24.09 -7.68
CA VAL A 44 -23.55 -25.30 -6.92
C VAL A 44 -23.59 -26.55 -7.80
N THR A 45 -22.82 -27.56 -7.43
CA THR A 45 -22.73 -28.86 -8.13
C THR A 45 -22.76 -30.01 -7.14
N LYS A 46 -22.73 -31.26 -7.63
CA LYS A 46 -22.61 -32.45 -6.76
C LYS A 46 -21.32 -32.46 -5.95
N ASP A 47 -20.22 -31.97 -6.53
CA ASP A 47 -18.90 -31.91 -5.90
C ASP A 47 -18.73 -30.66 -5.02
N ASN A 48 -19.55 -29.65 -5.22
CA ASN A 48 -19.58 -28.42 -4.42
C ASN A 48 -21.04 -28.00 -4.11
N PRO A 49 -21.71 -28.70 -3.18
CA PRO A 49 -23.11 -28.42 -2.84
C PRO A 49 -23.24 -27.12 -2.05
N CYS A 50 -24.46 -26.60 -1.97
CA CYS A 50 -24.77 -25.39 -1.20
C CYS A 50 -24.31 -25.53 0.27
N PRO A 51 -23.54 -24.58 0.82
CA PRO A 51 -23.05 -24.65 2.20
C PRO A 51 -24.18 -24.63 3.24
N HIS A 52 -25.35 -24.10 2.90
CA HIS A 52 -26.50 -23.97 3.81
C HIS A 52 -27.42 -25.18 3.79
N CYS A 53 -27.87 -25.60 2.60
CA CYS A 53 -28.86 -26.69 2.49
C CYS A 53 -28.27 -28.02 2.02
N GLY A 54 -26.98 -28.07 1.69
CA GLY A 54 -26.28 -29.28 1.26
C GLY A 54 -26.73 -29.83 -0.10
N LYS A 55 -27.56 -29.11 -0.86
CA LYS A 55 -28.07 -29.57 -2.15
C LYS A 55 -27.18 -29.14 -3.32
N PRO A 56 -27.05 -29.99 -4.36
CA PRO A 56 -26.09 -29.78 -5.46
C PRO A 56 -26.66 -28.97 -6.63
N ASP A 57 -27.82 -28.35 -6.47
CA ASP A 57 -28.60 -27.68 -7.51
C ASP A 57 -29.33 -26.43 -7.01
N TRP A 58 -29.65 -25.55 -7.97
CA TRP A 58 -30.39 -24.28 -7.86
C TRP A 58 -29.72 -23.15 -7.08
N CYS A 59 -28.91 -23.44 -6.07
CA CYS A 59 -28.15 -22.43 -5.31
C CYS A 59 -26.92 -21.92 -6.09
N TYR A 60 -26.35 -20.80 -5.67
CA TYR A 60 -25.13 -20.27 -6.30
C TYR A 60 -24.33 -19.39 -5.34
N SER A 61 -23.09 -19.08 -5.71
CA SER A 61 -22.26 -18.09 -5.06
C SER A 61 -21.88 -16.95 -6.01
N ILE A 62 -21.67 -15.77 -5.44
CA ILE A 62 -21.19 -14.57 -6.12
C ILE A 62 -20.06 -13.99 -5.26
N GLY A 63 -18.81 -14.23 -5.65
CA GLY A 63 -17.65 -13.92 -4.81
C GLY A 63 -17.72 -14.67 -3.47
N ASP A 64 -17.64 -13.94 -2.36
CA ASP A 64 -17.70 -14.49 -0.99
C ASP A 64 -19.13 -14.74 -0.50
N LEU A 65 -20.16 -14.33 -1.26
CA LEU A 65 -21.56 -14.48 -0.87
C LEU A 65 -22.16 -15.76 -1.45
N SER A 66 -23.02 -16.40 -0.68
CA SER A 66 -23.81 -17.55 -1.12
C SER A 66 -25.30 -17.24 -1.05
N VAL A 67 -26.06 -17.78 -2.01
CA VAL A 67 -27.51 -17.71 -2.07
C VAL A 67 -28.09 -19.11 -1.99
N CYS A 68 -28.91 -19.35 -0.97
CA CYS A 68 -29.66 -20.59 -0.84
C CYS A 68 -31.08 -20.40 -1.41
N LYS A 69 -31.35 -20.94 -2.60
CA LYS A 69 -32.69 -20.93 -3.24
C LYS A 69 -33.78 -21.68 -2.47
N ARG A 70 -33.44 -22.26 -1.32
CA ARG A 70 -34.36 -22.98 -0.43
C ARG A 70 -34.54 -22.27 0.91
N ASN A 71 -34.00 -21.06 1.07
CA ASN A 71 -34.09 -20.22 2.28
C ASN A 71 -33.75 -20.96 3.59
N HIS A 72 -32.75 -21.84 3.53
CA HIS A 72 -32.28 -22.55 4.71
C HIS A 72 -31.56 -21.60 5.68
N GLU A 73 -31.60 -21.86 6.98
CA GLU A 73 -30.82 -21.12 7.98
C GLU A 73 -29.31 -21.14 7.63
N PRO A 74 -28.57 -20.06 7.95
CA PRO A 74 -27.16 -19.96 7.62
C PRO A 74 -26.36 -21.10 8.23
N ALA A 75 -25.30 -21.50 7.53
CA ALA A 75 -24.41 -22.55 8.01
C ALA A 75 -23.57 -22.00 9.19
N PRO A 76 -23.05 -22.87 10.09
CA PRO A 76 -22.10 -22.43 11.10
C PRO A 76 -20.94 -21.64 10.48
N GLY A 77 -20.64 -20.46 11.04
CA GLY A 77 -19.64 -19.55 10.46
C GLY A 77 -20.18 -18.64 9.35
N TRP A 78 -21.50 -18.61 9.11
CA TRP A 78 -22.17 -17.69 8.20
C TRP A 78 -23.27 -16.92 8.94
N TYR A 79 -23.59 -15.72 8.47
CA TYR A 79 -24.75 -14.94 8.92
C TYR A 79 -25.58 -14.51 7.72
N LYS A 80 -26.87 -14.30 7.97
CA LYS A 80 -27.82 -13.79 6.97
C LYS A 80 -27.66 -12.28 6.86
N THR A 81 -27.41 -11.78 5.66
CA THR A 81 -27.29 -10.33 5.41
C THR A 81 -28.66 -9.71 5.15
N ASP A 82 -28.73 -8.38 5.17
CA ASP A 82 -29.95 -7.62 4.84
C ASP A 82 -30.26 -7.59 3.33
N GLY A 83 -29.35 -8.09 2.49
CA GLY A 83 -29.51 -8.12 1.03
C GLY A 83 -30.16 -9.40 0.51
N ALA A 84 -30.82 -9.31 -0.64
CA ALA A 84 -31.41 -10.46 -1.34
C ALA A 84 -31.21 -10.37 -2.86
N ASP A 85 -31.34 -11.50 -3.55
CA ASP A 85 -31.38 -11.56 -5.01
C ASP A 85 -32.69 -10.99 -5.58
N SER A 86 -32.78 -10.87 -6.91
CA SER A 86 -33.98 -10.37 -7.60
C SER A 86 -35.23 -11.22 -7.37
N GLU A 87 -35.08 -12.43 -6.83
CA GLU A 87 -36.16 -13.35 -6.49
C GLU A 87 -36.47 -13.37 -4.98
N GLY A 88 -35.82 -12.52 -4.19
CA GLY A 88 -36.05 -12.37 -2.75
C GLY A 88 -35.31 -13.37 -1.84
N HIS A 89 -34.36 -14.14 -2.37
CA HIS A 89 -33.53 -15.04 -1.55
C HIS A 89 -32.38 -14.27 -0.92
N SER A 90 -32.22 -14.39 0.39
CA SER A 90 -31.19 -13.65 1.13
C SER A 90 -29.77 -14.09 0.76
N TYR A 91 -28.85 -13.12 0.74
CA TYR A 91 -27.43 -13.41 0.71
C TYR A 91 -26.94 -13.81 2.10
N TYR A 92 -26.12 -14.86 2.15
CA TYR A 92 -25.37 -15.24 3.33
C TYR A 92 -23.92 -14.86 3.15
N ALA A 93 -23.31 -14.34 4.21
CA ALA A 93 -21.90 -13.96 4.25
C ALA A 93 -21.18 -14.75 5.36
N PRO A 94 -19.89 -15.09 5.18
CA PRO A 94 -19.12 -15.72 6.24
C PRO A 94 -18.88 -14.72 7.38
N ILE A 95 -18.95 -15.19 8.62
CA ILE A 95 -18.61 -14.42 9.82
C ILE A 95 -17.10 -14.18 9.80
N LYS A 96 -16.68 -12.94 9.58
CA LYS A 96 -15.27 -12.53 9.63
C LYS A 96 -14.99 -11.97 11.04
N GLU A 97 -14.05 -12.54 11.79
CA GLU A 97 -13.66 -12.10 13.16
C GLU A 97 -13.16 -10.63 13.22
N LYS A 98 -12.94 -9.96 12.08
CA LYS A 98 -12.28 -8.64 12.01
C LYS A 98 -13.12 -7.44 12.47
N GLU A 99 -14.45 -7.54 12.61
CA GLU A 99 -15.29 -6.33 12.74
C GLU A 99 -15.84 -6.02 14.14
N THR A 100 -15.80 -6.93 15.12
CA THR A 100 -16.48 -6.69 16.41
C THR A 100 -15.59 -6.58 17.65
N TRP A 101 -14.28 -6.84 17.56
CA TRP A 101 -13.40 -6.70 18.73
C TRP A 101 -12.05 -6.05 18.37
N ALA A 102 -11.95 -4.73 18.60
CA ALA A 102 -10.68 -4.02 18.56
C ALA A 102 -10.09 -4.00 19.98
N LYS A 103 -8.89 -4.57 20.17
CA LYS A 103 -8.17 -4.49 21.46
C LYS A 103 -8.07 -3.02 21.88
N PRO A 104 -8.44 -2.65 23.12
CA PRO A 104 -8.34 -1.26 23.56
C PRO A 104 -6.89 -0.75 23.40
N PRO A 105 -6.71 0.52 23.04
CA PRO A 105 -5.38 1.08 22.85
C PRO A 105 -4.61 1.00 24.18
N ARG A 106 -3.43 0.38 24.12
CA ARG A 106 -2.54 0.29 25.29
C ARG A 106 -1.88 1.64 25.55
N PRO A 107 -1.62 1.99 26.81
CA PRO A 107 -0.96 3.24 27.16
C PRO A 107 0.42 3.33 26.49
N ALA A 108 0.84 4.55 26.19
CA ALA A 108 2.14 4.80 25.59
C ALA A 108 3.26 4.31 26.54
N LYS A 109 4.05 3.35 26.07
CA LYS A 109 5.08 2.69 26.88
C LYS A 109 6.21 2.18 26.00
N THR A 110 7.45 2.40 26.45
CA THR A 110 8.61 1.72 25.88
C THR A 110 9.01 0.57 26.80
N THR A 111 9.13 -0.64 26.25
CA THR A 111 9.55 -1.85 26.97
C THR A 111 10.80 -2.40 26.34
N HIS A 112 11.74 -2.86 27.17
CA HIS A 112 13.00 -3.44 26.74
C HIS A 112 13.06 -4.91 27.17
N TYR A 113 13.28 -5.80 26.21
CA TYR A 113 13.48 -7.23 26.43
C TYR A 113 14.93 -7.57 26.16
N TYR A 114 15.65 -8.05 27.15
CA TYR A 114 17.09 -8.28 27.06
C TYR A 114 17.40 -9.73 26.71
N TYR A 115 18.31 -9.89 25.75
CA TYR A 115 18.92 -11.13 25.32
C TYR A 115 20.41 -11.03 25.65
N PRO A 116 20.80 -11.22 26.92
CA PRO A 116 22.22 -11.35 27.25
C PRO A 116 22.80 -12.58 26.56
N ASP A 117 24.12 -12.61 26.37
CA ASP A 117 24.77 -13.83 25.90
C ASP A 117 24.61 -14.98 26.91
N ARG A 118 25.08 -16.17 26.53
CA ARG A 118 24.94 -17.38 27.36
C ARG A 118 25.71 -17.30 28.69
N ASP A 119 26.72 -16.43 28.76
CA ASP A 119 27.50 -16.15 29.97
C ASP A 119 26.85 -15.05 30.84
N GLY A 120 25.87 -14.33 30.29
CA GLY A 120 25.08 -13.29 30.96
C GLY A 120 25.53 -11.87 30.69
N ASN A 121 26.45 -11.65 29.76
CA ASN A 121 26.89 -10.30 29.39
C ASN A 121 25.84 -9.64 28.48
N PRO A 122 25.75 -8.29 28.47
CA PRO A 122 24.88 -7.57 27.54
C PRO A 122 25.22 -7.90 26.07
N LEU A 123 24.24 -8.35 25.30
CA LEU A 123 24.42 -8.72 23.89
C LEU A 123 23.39 -8.03 23.00
N ILE A 124 22.11 -8.43 23.08
CA ILE A 124 21.00 -7.84 22.32
C ILE A 124 19.89 -7.37 23.27
N ARG A 125 19.12 -6.35 22.84
CA ARG A 125 17.80 -6.07 23.38
C ARG A 125 16.79 -5.80 22.28
N VAL A 126 15.55 -6.22 22.49
CA VAL A 126 14.39 -5.84 21.69
C VAL A 126 13.69 -4.67 22.38
N VAL A 127 13.45 -3.61 21.62
CA VAL A 127 12.70 -2.44 22.06
C VAL A 127 11.31 -2.51 21.46
N ARG A 128 10.31 -2.53 22.33
CA ARG A 128 8.91 -2.38 21.98
C ARG A 128 8.45 -0.98 22.34
N LYS A 129 7.87 -0.25 21.39
CA LYS A 129 7.27 1.07 21.62
C LYS A 129 5.77 1.02 21.32
N ASP A 130 4.95 1.11 22.36
CA ASP A 130 3.50 1.31 22.24
C ASP A 130 3.21 2.81 22.21
N ASP A 131 2.39 3.27 21.27
CA ASP A 131 2.19 4.71 21.00
C ASP A 131 1.01 5.36 21.76
N GLY A 132 0.29 4.59 22.59
CA GLY A 132 -0.90 5.09 23.28
C GLY A 132 -2.19 5.06 22.46
N ASN A 133 -2.10 4.86 21.14
CA ASN A 133 -3.21 4.95 20.19
C ASN A 133 -3.46 3.61 19.47
N GLY A 134 -2.96 2.51 20.05
CA GLY A 134 -3.17 1.15 19.54
C GLY A 134 -2.13 0.67 18.52
N LYS A 135 -1.09 1.47 18.19
CA LYS A 135 0.05 0.98 17.40
C LYS A 135 1.20 0.59 18.30
N LYS A 136 1.96 -0.40 17.81
CA LYS A 136 3.18 -0.92 18.42
C LYS A 136 4.27 -0.99 17.37
N ASP A 137 5.48 -0.61 17.75
CA ASP A 137 6.69 -0.77 16.94
C ASP A 137 7.71 -1.64 17.68
N PHE A 138 8.49 -2.41 16.94
CA PHE A 138 9.53 -3.28 17.48
C PHE A 138 10.82 -3.11 16.68
N TYR A 139 11.94 -2.92 17.38
CA TYR A 139 13.26 -2.92 16.77
C TYR A 139 14.31 -3.47 17.72
N GLN A 140 15.41 -3.98 17.17
CA GLN A 140 16.51 -4.57 17.94
C GLN A 140 17.62 -3.55 18.15
N GLN A 141 18.39 -3.73 19.22
CA GLN A 141 19.65 -3.03 19.47
C GLN A 141 20.69 -4.02 19.98
N HIS A 142 21.95 -3.83 19.63
CA HIS A 142 23.08 -4.56 20.17
C HIS A 142 23.88 -3.69 21.13
N TRP A 143 24.60 -4.35 22.04
CA TRP A 143 25.57 -3.70 22.91
C TRP A 143 26.90 -3.56 22.18
N ASP A 144 27.43 -2.35 22.06
CA ASP A 144 28.74 -2.08 21.43
C ASP A 144 29.92 -2.10 22.43
N GLY A 145 29.65 -2.50 23.68
CA GLY A 145 30.58 -2.42 24.80
C GLY A 145 30.36 -1.20 25.70
N LYS A 146 29.68 -0.16 25.21
CA LYS A 146 29.44 1.10 25.95
C LYS A 146 27.97 1.52 25.97
N GLN A 147 27.22 1.28 24.90
CA GLN A 147 25.84 1.71 24.71
C GLN A 147 25.05 0.76 23.80
N TRP A 148 23.74 0.97 23.76
CA TRP A 148 22.82 0.20 22.91
C TRP A 148 22.65 0.87 21.54
N VAL A 149 23.16 0.22 20.49
CA VAL A 149 23.13 0.70 19.10
C VAL A 149 22.07 -0.05 18.30
N LYS A 150 21.33 0.64 17.43
CA LYS A 150 20.22 0.05 16.65
C LYS A 150 20.72 -1.03 15.68
N GLY A 151 19.97 -2.12 15.55
CA GLY A 151 20.31 -3.29 14.73
C GLY A 151 21.12 -4.34 15.49
N LEU A 152 21.50 -5.41 14.81
CA LEU A 152 22.29 -6.52 15.38
C LEU A 152 23.80 -6.30 15.30
N GLY A 153 24.28 -5.29 14.57
CA GLY A 153 25.71 -5.10 14.33
C GLY A 153 26.32 -6.29 13.61
N GLU A 154 27.48 -6.75 14.07
CA GLU A 154 28.18 -7.94 13.56
C GLU A 154 27.72 -9.25 14.23
N ILE A 155 26.75 -9.18 15.17
CA ILE A 155 26.29 -10.34 15.92
C ILE A 155 25.41 -11.20 15.02
N LYS A 156 25.89 -12.41 14.73
CA LYS A 156 25.14 -13.39 13.95
C LYS A 156 24.00 -13.98 14.76
N ARG A 157 22.88 -14.31 14.10
CA ARG A 157 21.64 -14.76 14.73
C ARG A 157 21.83 -16.05 15.55
N GLU A 158 22.76 -16.90 15.14
CA GLU A 158 23.08 -18.18 15.77
C GLU A 158 23.72 -18.00 17.15
N ASN A 159 24.37 -16.85 17.37
CA ASN A 159 25.03 -16.53 18.64
C ASN A 159 24.08 -15.92 19.67
N ILE A 160 22.88 -15.52 19.26
CA ILE A 160 21.88 -14.91 20.15
C ILE A 160 21.07 -16.04 20.79
N PRO A 161 21.02 -16.13 22.12
CA PRO A 161 20.29 -17.21 22.78
C PRO A 161 18.78 -16.95 22.80
N ILE A 162 18.02 -17.95 23.24
CA ILE A 162 16.58 -17.80 23.52
C ILE A 162 16.30 -16.75 24.62
N TYR A 163 15.10 -16.17 24.61
CA TYR A 163 14.72 -15.19 25.62
C TYR A 163 14.73 -15.80 27.03
N ARG A 164 15.26 -15.06 28.01
CA ARG A 164 15.44 -15.53 29.40
C ARG A 164 16.32 -16.78 29.56
N TYR A 165 17.27 -17.00 28.65
CA TYR A 165 18.19 -18.14 28.63
C TYR A 165 18.61 -18.68 30.02
N LYS A 166 19.24 -17.87 30.89
CA LYS A 166 19.68 -18.34 32.22
C LYS A 166 18.54 -18.86 33.10
N GLY A 167 17.41 -18.15 33.12
CA GLY A 167 16.23 -18.57 33.89
C GLY A 167 15.63 -19.86 33.34
N VAL A 168 15.63 -20.02 32.01
CA VAL A 168 15.20 -21.25 31.34
C VAL A 168 16.14 -22.41 31.65
N LYS A 169 17.47 -22.23 31.61
CA LYS A 169 18.42 -23.29 31.99
C LYS A 169 18.24 -23.73 33.45
N GLN A 170 17.97 -22.78 34.36
CA GLN A 170 17.66 -23.12 35.74
C GLN A 170 16.36 -23.92 35.87
N ALA A 171 15.30 -23.53 35.17
CA ALA A 171 14.03 -24.24 35.17
C ALA A 171 14.18 -25.68 34.61
N ILE A 172 14.96 -25.84 33.54
CA ILE A 172 15.30 -27.16 33.00
C ILE A 172 16.04 -28.00 34.06
N ALA A 173 17.02 -27.42 34.76
CA ALA A 173 17.75 -28.12 35.83
C ALA A 173 16.84 -28.51 37.01
N ASN A 174 15.77 -27.75 37.25
CA ASN A 174 14.75 -28.06 38.26
C ASN A 174 13.72 -29.09 37.78
N GLY A 175 13.80 -29.56 36.53
CA GLY A 175 12.81 -30.47 35.93
C GLY A 175 11.48 -29.81 35.57
N GLU A 176 11.44 -28.47 35.47
CA GLU A 176 10.24 -27.72 35.11
C GLU A 176 10.01 -27.73 33.59
N SER A 177 8.75 -27.72 33.18
CA SER A 177 8.40 -27.63 31.74
C SER A 177 8.52 -26.18 31.25
N ILE A 178 9.04 -26.02 30.03
CA ILE A 178 9.29 -24.71 29.42
C ILE A 178 8.23 -24.41 28.36
N PHE A 179 7.48 -23.34 28.57
CA PHE A 179 6.50 -22.85 27.60
C PHE A 179 7.22 -22.09 26.47
N ILE A 180 6.93 -22.43 25.22
CA ILE A 180 7.40 -21.71 24.03
C ILE A 180 6.24 -20.90 23.47
N VAL A 181 6.36 -19.58 23.56
CA VAL A 181 5.36 -18.60 23.09
C VAL A 181 5.96 -17.74 21.97
N GLU A 182 5.10 -17.04 21.21
CA GLU A 182 5.56 -16.27 20.04
C GLU A 182 6.29 -14.95 20.35
N GLY A 183 6.25 -14.45 21.60
CA GLY A 183 6.86 -13.16 21.91
C GLY A 183 7.18 -12.93 23.39
N GLU A 184 8.11 -12.00 23.63
CA GLU A 184 8.77 -11.76 24.91
C GLU A 184 7.77 -11.31 25.99
N GLY A 185 6.79 -10.50 25.61
CA GLY A 185 5.75 -10.04 26.54
C GLY A 185 4.83 -11.16 27.05
N LYS A 186 4.61 -12.22 26.25
CA LYS A 186 3.83 -13.41 26.69
C LYS A 186 4.69 -14.29 27.59
N ALA A 187 5.99 -14.38 27.30
CA ALA A 187 6.93 -15.11 28.14
C ALA A 187 7.01 -14.45 29.52
N ASP A 188 7.17 -13.12 29.58
CA ASP A 188 7.17 -12.37 30.85
C ASP A 188 5.86 -12.55 31.64
N LEU A 189 4.72 -12.60 30.95
CA LEU A 189 3.43 -12.85 31.58
C LEU A 189 3.37 -14.23 32.23
N LEU A 190 3.82 -15.29 31.54
CA LEU A 190 3.92 -16.64 32.13
C LEU A 190 4.89 -16.70 33.31
N TRP A 191 6.04 -16.01 33.21
CA TRP A 191 6.97 -15.90 34.34
C TRP A 191 6.34 -15.22 35.56
N SER A 192 5.46 -14.24 35.36
CA SER A 192 4.72 -13.60 36.47
C SER A 192 3.74 -14.56 37.18
N LEU A 193 3.31 -15.62 36.49
CA LEU A 193 2.50 -16.71 37.05
C LEU A 193 3.38 -17.87 37.59
N GLY A 194 4.70 -17.73 37.58
CA GLY A 194 5.64 -18.79 37.97
C GLY A 194 5.58 -19.99 37.02
N LEU A 195 5.42 -19.74 35.72
CA LEU A 195 5.50 -20.72 34.64
C LEU A 195 6.70 -20.36 33.75
N PRO A 196 7.79 -21.14 33.78
CA PRO A 196 8.98 -20.85 32.98
C PRO A 196 8.67 -20.83 31.48
N ALA A 197 8.99 -19.72 30.81
CA ALA A 197 8.66 -19.53 29.40
C ALA A 197 9.78 -18.86 28.59
N THR A 198 9.80 -19.10 27.29
CA THR A 198 10.75 -18.50 26.35
C THR A 198 10.12 -18.22 24.99
N CYS A 199 10.88 -17.51 24.15
CA CYS A 199 10.58 -17.26 22.75
C CYS A 199 11.89 -17.00 21.98
N ASN A 200 11.86 -17.13 20.65
CA ASN A 200 12.98 -16.77 19.80
C ASN A 200 13.01 -15.26 19.49
N LEU A 201 14.18 -14.75 19.15
CA LEU A 201 14.30 -13.38 18.65
C LEU A 201 13.51 -13.20 17.34
N ALA A 202 12.77 -12.11 17.23
CA ALA A 202 11.97 -11.69 16.07
C ALA A 202 10.69 -12.52 15.76
N GLY A 203 10.27 -13.38 16.68
CA GLY A 203 8.94 -14.01 16.66
C GLY A 203 8.73 -15.08 15.58
N SER A 204 7.46 -15.30 15.22
CA SER A 204 7.01 -16.41 14.35
C SER A 204 7.79 -16.54 13.04
N GLY A 205 8.12 -17.78 12.67
CA GLY A 205 8.91 -18.12 11.48
C GLY A 205 10.42 -17.82 11.58
N LYS A 206 10.92 -17.31 12.72
CA LYS A 206 12.34 -16.99 12.95
C LYS A 206 13.04 -17.91 13.97
N TRP A 207 12.42 -19.06 14.27
CA TRP A 207 13.05 -20.14 15.03
C TRP A 207 14.26 -20.69 14.26
N ARG A 208 15.32 -21.04 14.98
CA ARG A 208 16.57 -21.57 14.45
C ARG A 208 17.00 -22.81 15.23
N GLU A 209 17.83 -23.64 14.61
CA GLU A 209 18.40 -24.83 15.26
C GLU A 209 19.13 -24.48 16.57
N THR A 210 19.79 -23.32 16.64
CA THR A 210 20.45 -22.85 17.87
C THR A 210 19.48 -22.55 19.01
N ASP A 211 18.24 -22.15 18.70
CA ASP A 211 17.22 -21.94 19.72
C ASP A 211 16.78 -23.30 20.32
N SER A 212 16.65 -24.32 19.47
CA SER A 212 16.37 -25.70 19.90
C SER A 212 17.51 -26.27 20.76
N LYS A 213 18.77 -26.00 20.39
CA LYS A 213 19.96 -26.39 21.18
C LYS A 213 19.98 -25.78 22.58
N ASP A 214 19.56 -24.52 22.73
CA ASP A 214 19.48 -23.89 24.06
C ASP A 214 18.50 -24.62 25.01
N LEU A 215 17.48 -25.29 24.43
CA LEU A 215 16.45 -26.06 25.12
C LEU A 215 16.73 -27.56 25.18
N GLU A 216 17.94 -28.00 24.86
CA GLU A 216 18.29 -29.42 24.95
C GLU A 216 18.02 -29.96 26.38
N GLY A 217 17.30 -31.08 26.44
CA GLY A 217 16.85 -31.72 27.68
C GLY A 217 15.58 -31.13 28.30
N ALA A 218 14.97 -30.10 27.71
CA ALA A 218 13.73 -29.50 28.22
C ALA A 218 12.49 -30.33 27.85
N SER A 219 11.56 -30.45 28.81
CA SER A 219 10.15 -30.77 28.51
C SER A 219 9.47 -29.48 28.03
N VAL A 220 8.99 -29.44 26.79
CA VAL A 220 8.47 -28.20 26.19
C VAL A 220 6.95 -28.22 26.00
N ILE A 221 6.33 -27.04 26.14
CA ILE A 221 4.91 -26.81 25.91
C ILE A 221 4.75 -25.74 24.82
N LEU A 222 4.20 -26.11 23.67
CA LEU A 222 4.01 -25.21 22.53
C LEU A 222 2.71 -24.43 22.65
N CYS A 223 2.79 -23.11 22.56
CA CYS A 223 1.67 -22.19 22.77
C CYS A 223 1.43 -21.33 21.51
N PRO A 224 0.77 -21.86 20.47
CA PRO A 224 0.49 -21.11 19.25
C PRO A 224 -0.54 -19.99 19.50
N ASP A 225 -0.38 -18.85 18.82
CA ASP A 225 -1.51 -17.92 18.65
C ASP A 225 -2.59 -18.60 17.79
N ARG A 226 -3.85 -18.23 18.01
CA ARG A 226 -5.00 -18.78 17.26
C ARG A 226 -5.11 -18.17 15.87
N ASP A 227 -4.05 -18.25 15.08
CA ASP A 227 -4.01 -17.90 13.67
C ASP A 227 -3.11 -18.84 12.85
N VAL A 228 -3.20 -18.73 11.52
CA VAL A 228 -2.46 -19.59 10.60
C VAL A 228 -0.92 -19.49 10.80
N PRO A 229 -0.31 -18.30 10.91
CA PRO A 229 1.11 -18.17 11.20
C PRO A 229 1.54 -18.79 12.54
N GLY A 230 0.75 -18.59 13.60
CA GLY A 230 1.06 -19.10 14.94
C GLY A 230 1.05 -20.61 15.01
N LEU A 231 0.02 -21.24 14.45
CA LEU A 231 -0.06 -22.70 14.37
C LEU A 231 1.13 -23.28 13.56
N LYS A 232 1.41 -22.72 12.37
CA LYS A 232 2.52 -23.18 11.52
C LYS A 232 3.87 -23.05 12.23
N HIS A 233 4.05 -22.02 13.05
CA HIS A 233 5.28 -21.81 13.80
C HIS A 233 5.50 -22.90 14.86
N CYS A 234 4.51 -23.17 15.70
CA CYS A 234 4.60 -24.26 16.67
C CYS A 234 4.72 -25.62 15.99
N GLU A 235 4.07 -25.85 14.85
CA GLU A 235 4.24 -27.08 14.08
C GLU A 235 5.66 -27.27 13.54
N ALA A 236 6.33 -26.19 13.17
CA ALA A 236 7.73 -26.23 12.77
C ALA A 236 8.64 -26.60 13.95
N ILE A 237 8.40 -26.00 15.13
CA ILE A 237 9.17 -26.28 16.37
C ILE A 237 8.93 -27.71 16.86
N ALA A 238 7.70 -28.23 16.72
CA ALA A 238 7.35 -29.58 17.16
C ALA A 238 8.17 -30.68 16.45
N LYS A 239 8.77 -30.38 15.29
CA LYS A 239 9.69 -31.30 14.61
C LYS A 239 10.97 -31.53 15.40
N ASP A 240 11.45 -30.52 16.11
CA ASP A 240 12.65 -30.59 16.95
C ASP A 240 12.33 -31.19 18.34
N PHE A 241 11.06 -31.13 18.75
CA PHE A 241 10.57 -31.61 20.05
C PHE A 241 9.37 -32.57 19.88
N PRO A 242 9.60 -33.84 19.48
CA PRO A 242 8.51 -34.76 19.14
C PRO A 242 7.58 -35.10 20.31
N ASN A 243 8.06 -34.96 21.56
CA ASN A 243 7.29 -35.20 22.78
C ASN A 243 6.67 -33.91 23.36
N ALA A 244 6.66 -32.81 22.60
CA ALA A 244 6.11 -31.54 23.06
C ALA A 244 4.61 -31.65 23.39
N GLN A 245 4.23 -31.11 24.54
CA GLN A 245 2.83 -30.86 24.86
C GLN A 245 2.38 -29.54 24.24
N TRP A 246 1.08 -29.31 24.17
CA TRP A 246 0.48 -28.14 23.52
C TRP A 246 -0.50 -27.44 24.46
N LEU A 247 -0.48 -26.11 24.40
CA LEU A 247 -1.44 -25.24 25.08
C LEU A 247 -2.12 -24.34 24.05
N TYR A 248 -3.41 -24.55 23.85
CA TYR A 248 -4.24 -23.75 22.95
C TYR A 248 -4.99 -22.69 23.76
N CYS A 249 -4.76 -21.39 23.51
CA CYS A 249 -5.54 -20.34 24.16
C CYS A 249 -7.03 -20.50 23.82
N PHE A 250 -7.92 -20.30 24.80
CA PHE A 250 -9.34 -20.65 24.69
C PHE A 250 -9.54 -22.10 24.20
N PRO A 251 -9.16 -23.10 25.01
CA PRO A 251 -9.05 -24.48 24.56
C PRO A 251 -10.37 -25.04 24.02
N ASP A 252 -11.51 -24.64 24.58
CA ASP A 252 -12.82 -25.14 24.14
C ASP A 252 -13.41 -24.36 22.95
N SER A 253 -12.68 -23.40 22.39
CA SER A 253 -13.18 -22.58 21.30
C SER A 253 -13.27 -23.36 19.98
N PRO A 254 -14.43 -23.40 19.31
CA PRO A 254 -14.59 -24.06 18.02
C PRO A 254 -13.81 -23.35 16.88
N LEU A 255 -13.35 -22.12 17.14
CA LEU A 255 -12.62 -21.27 16.19
C LEU A 255 -11.22 -21.81 15.88
N TRP A 256 -10.69 -22.74 16.68
CA TRP A 256 -9.47 -23.50 16.34
C TRP A 256 -9.60 -24.30 15.04
N ASN A 257 -10.83 -24.63 14.60
CA ASN A 257 -11.07 -25.28 13.30
C ASN A 257 -11.18 -24.29 12.13
N HIS A 258 -11.23 -22.98 12.42
CA HIS A 258 -11.40 -21.92 11.43
C HIS A 258 -10.47 -20.74 11.79
N LEU A 259 -9.16 -20.97 11.66
CA LEU A 259 -8.15 -19.98 11.99
C LEU A 259 -8.17 -18.79 11.03
N PRO A 260 -8.04 -17.55 11.54
CA PRO A 260 -7.80 -16.37 10.72
C PRO A 260 -6.39 -16.40 10.11
N GLU A 261 -6.20 -15.69 8.99
CA GLU A 261 -4.88 -15.57 8.33
C GLU A 261 -3.86 -14.76 9.16
N SER A 262 -4.32 -13.94 10.09
CA SER A 262 -3.49 -13.18 11.03
C SER A 262 -4.33 -12.59 12.17
N ARG A 263 -3.66 -12.17 13.24
CA ARG A 263 -4.25 -11.48 14.40
C ARG A 263 -5.25 -12.35 15.17
N GLY A 264 -4.91 -13.63 15.32
CA GLY A 264 -5.64 -14.54 16.17
C GLY A 264 -5.65 -14.08 17.63
N ALA A 265 -6.59 -14.65 18.39
CA ALA A 265 -6.53 -14.58 19.85
C ALA A 265 -5.23 -15.23 20.34
N ASP A 266 -4.64 -14.69 21.40
CA ASP A 266 -3.40 -15.22 21.98
C ASP A 266 -3.55 -15.56 23.47
N LEU A 267 -2.48 -16.13 24.06
CA LEU A 267 -2.43 -16.47 25.48
C LEU A 267 -2.72 -15.27 26.40
N LYS A 268 -2.31 -14.06 26.01
CA LYS A 268 -2.56 -12.87 26.81
C LYS A 268 -4.04 -12.54 26.80
N ASP A 269 -4.72 -12.65 25.66
CA ASP A 269 -6.16 -12.42 25.58
C ASP A 269 -6.92 -13.38 26.50
N TRP A 270 -6.52 -14.64 26.55
CA TRP A 270 -7.14 -15.62 27.44
C TRP A 270 -6.95 -15.30 28.92
N ILE A 271 -5.76 -14.82 29.31
CA ILE A 271 -5.49 -14.36 30.68
C ILE A 271 -6.25 -13.07 31.00
N ASP A 272 -6.31 -12.11 30.07
CA ASP A 272 -7.08 -10.86 30.22
C ASP A 272 -8.59 -11.15 30.39
N GLU A 273 -9.10 -12.22 29.78
CA GLU A 273 -10.48 -12.71 29.96
C GLU A 273 -10.71 -13.54 31.23
N GLY A 274 -9.67 -13.70 32.06
CA GLY A 274 -9.78 -14.23 33.42
C GLY A 274 -9.15 -15.60 33.66
N ALA A 275 -8.45 -16.19 32.67
CA ALA A 275 -7.73 -17.44 32.89
C ALA A 275 -6.58 -17.27 33.89
N ASN A 276 -6.53 -18.15 34.88
CA ASN A 276 -5.47 -18.17 35.91
C ASN A 276 -4.42 -19.26 35.62
N LYS A 277 -3.46 -19.43 36.53
CA LYS A 277 -2.39 -20.43 36.41
C LYS A 277 -2.95 -21.85 36.33
N GLU A 278 -3.95 -22.16 37.14
CA GLU A 278 -4.59 -23.48 37.19
C GLU A 278 -5.28 -23.81 35.87
N ASP A 279 -5.97 -22.84 35.26
CA ASP A 279 -6.62 -22.99 33.94
C ASP A 279 -5.59 -23.26 32.85
N ILE A 280 -4.46 -22.54 32.87
CA ILE A 280 -3.34 -22.74 31.94
C ILE A 280 -2.79 -24.16 32.07
N ILE A 281 -2.50 -24.61 33.30
CA ILE A 281 -1.96 -25.95 33.56
C ILE A 281 -2.96 -27.02 33.09
N LYS A 282 -4.24 -26.84 33.37
CA LYS A 282 -5.31 -27.76 32.97
C LYS A 282 -5.49 -27.83 31.45
N GLY A 283 -5.18 -26.74 30.73
CA GLY A 283 -5.29 -26.66 29.28
C GLY A 283 -4.15 -27.35 28.51
N ILE A 284 -3.10 -27.81 29.19
CA ILE A 284 -1.97 -28.50 28.56
C ILE A 284 -2.41 -29.91 28.16
N GLY A 285 -2.13 -30.30 26.92
CA GLY A 285 -2.44 -31.64 26.43
C GLY A 285 -1.69 -32.01 25.17
N GLU A 286 -2.17 -33.06 24.50
CA GLU A 286 -1.65 -33.47 23.19
C GLU A 286 -2.05 -32.47 22.10
N LYS A 287 -1.37 -32.56 20.95
CA LYS A 287 -1.72 -31.76 19.77
C LYS A 287 -3.17 -32.06 19.35
N LYS A 288 -4.01 -31.03 19.22
CA LYS A 288 -5.40 -31.19 18.76
C LYS A 288 -5.42 -31.63 17.29
N PRO A 289 -6.28 -32.60 16.91
CA PRO A 289 -6.51 -32.94 15.51
C PRO A 289 -7.40 -31.87 14.85
N LEU A 290 -6.80 -30.73 14.51
CA LEU A 290 -7.50 -29.65 13.82
C LEU A 290 -7.78 -30.06 12.37
N LYS A 291 -9.00 -29.80 11.88
CA LYS A 291 -9.35 -30.09 10.48
C LYS A 291 -8.45 -29.24 9.56
N PRO A 292 -7.83 -29.82 8.52
CA PRO A 292 -7.14 -29.01 7.53
C PRO A 292 -8.16 -28.05 6.91
N GLN A 293 -7.92 -26.74 7.04
CA GLN A 293 -8.67 -25.77 6.27
C GLN A 293 -8.47 -26.11 4.79
N LYS A 294 -9.57 -26.22 4.03
CA LYS A 294 -9.53 -26.21 2.57
C LYS A 294 -8.95 -24.86 2.15
N THR A 295 -7.63 -24.79 2.10
CA THR A 295 -6.98 -23.94 1.12
C THR A 295 -7.27 -24.62 -0.21
N ASP A 296 -7.82 -23.88 -1.17
CA ASP A 296 -7.89 -24.36 -2.55
C ASP A 296 -6.45 -24.53 -3.05
N LYS A 297 -5.93 -25.75 -2.82
CA LYS A 297 -4.81 -26.45 -3.44
C LYS A 297 -4.73 -27.83 -2.75
N PRO A 298 -5.19 -28.92 -3.37
CA PRO A 298 -5.14 -30.21 -2.72
C PRO A 298 -3.76 -30.85 -2.90
N ASN A 299 -3.06 -31.05 -1.78
CA ASN A 299 -2.05 -32.09 -1.65
C ASN A 299 -2.69 -33.22 -0.85
N ASN A 300 -3.00 -34.34 -1.51
CA ASN A 300 -3.36 -35.58 -0.83
C ASN A 300 -2.31 -36.64 -1.16
N VAL A 301 -1.39 -36.83 -0.23
CA VAL A 301 -0.55 -38.03 -0.14
C VAL A 301 -1.41 -39.12 0.49
N VAL A 302 -1.68 -40.18 -0.27
CA VAL A 302 -2.12 -41.48 0.26
C VAL A 302 -0.94 -42.44 0.13
N SER A 303 -0.62 -43.14 1.21
CA SER A 303 0.40 -44.17 1.25
C SER A 303 -0.03 -45.37 0.37
N HIS A 304 0.79 -45.70 -0.62
CA HIS A 304 0.65 -46.96 -1.38
C HIS A 304 1.57 -48.05 -0.80
N PRO A 305 1.15 -49.33 -0.87
CA PRO A 305 1.89 -50.46 -0.34
C PRO A 305 3.25 -50.59 -1.02
N LYS A 306 4.27 -50.98 -0.24
CA LYS A 306 5.66 -51.15 -0.68
C LYS A 306 5.73 -51.98 -1.97
N PHE A 307 5.89 -51.31 -3.09
CA PHE A 307 6.33 -51.91 -4.35
C PHE A 307 7.83 -51.70 -4.44
N ASN A 308 8.57 -52.75 -4.74
CA ASN A 308 10.03 -52.74 -4.86
C ASN A 308 10.35 -52.73 -6.36
N PRO A 309 10.58 -51.58 -7.02
CA PRO A 309 10.89 -51.59 -8.44
C PRO A 309 12.40 -51.73 -8.64
N LYS A 310 12.77 -52.59 -9.60
CA LYS A 310 14.13 -52.60 -10.15
C LYS A 310 14.47 -51.21 -10.74
N PRO A 311 15.75 -50.82 -10.80
CA PRO A 311 16.15 -49.50 -11.29
C PRO A 311 15.75 -49.33 -12.75
N LEU A 312 15.00 -48.26 -13.05
CA LEU A 312 14.77 -47.78 -14.42
C LEU A 312 15.93 -46.85 -14.79
N GLU A 313 16.47 -46.98 -16.01
CA GLU A 313 17.48 -46.08 -16.58
C GLU A 313 16.89 -44.65 -16.67
N THR A 314 17.27 -43.77 -15.73
CA THR A 314 16.61 -42.48 -15.48
C THR A 314 16.85 -41.40 -16.53
N ASP A 315 17.90 -41.51 -17.33
CA ASP A 315 18.33 -40.40 -18.20
C ASP A 315 17.58 -40.37 -19.54
N LYS A 316 17.26 -41.53 -20.13
CA LYS A 316 16.60 -41.61 -21.44
C LYS A 316 15.12 -41.18 -21.42
N LEU A 317 14.41 -41.37 -20.32
CA LEU A 317 13.01 -40.97 -20.19
C LEU A 317 12.87 -39.44 -20.14
N GLY A 318 13.80 -38.76 -19.46
CA GLY A 318 13.83 -37.30 -19.39
C GLY A 318 14.00 -36.66 -20.76
N GLU A 319 14.99 -37.11 -21.54
CA GLU A 319 15.28 -36.59 -22.88
C GLU A 319 14.08 -36.72 -23.85
N VAL A 320 13.39 -37.86 -23.81
CA VAL A 320 12.21 -38.09 -24.67
C VAL A 320 11.04 -37.19 -24.28
N ILE A 321 10.85 -36.92 -22.99
CA ILE A 321 9.82 -36.01 -22.48
C ILE A 321 10.17 -34.55 -22.80
N ASP A 322 11.43 -34.15 -22.69
CA ASP A 322 11.90 -32.79 -23.02
C ASP A 322 11.76 -32.51 -24.54
N SER A 323 12.01 -33.50 -25.40
CA SER A 323 11.72 -33.42 -26.84
C SER A 323 10.23 -33.21 -27.11
N LEU A 324 9.36 -33.92 -26.37
CA LEU A 324 7.90 -33.76 -26.50
C LEU A 324 7.41 -32.36 -26.07
N ILE A 325 8.03 -31.77 -25.05
CA ILE A 325 7.76 -30.39 -24.61
C ILE A 325 8.14 -29.41 -25.72
N THR A 326 9.31 -29.63 -26.35
CA THR A 326 9.80 -28.77 -27.43
C THR A 326 8.94 -28.86 -28.70
N GLU A 327 8.38 -30.04 -29.01
CA GLU A 327 7.49 -30.26 -30.15
C GLU A 327 6.10 -29.60 -30.03
N ASN A 328 5.72 -29.12 -28.84
CA ASN A 328 4.50 -28.32 -28.59
C ASN A 328 3.19 -28.97 -29.10
N LEU A 329 3.06 -30.29 -28.96
CA LEU A 329 1.89 -31.05 -29.42
C LEU A 329 0.65 -30.78 -28.55
N THR A 330 -0.51 -30.53 -29.19
CA THR A 330 -1.77 -30.21 -28.49
C THR A 330 -2.82 -31.33 -28.57
N GLY A 331 -3.63 -31.45 -27.52
CA GLY A 331 -4.84 -32.27 -27.52
C GLY A 331 -4.59 -33.77 -27.62
N SER A 332 -5.32 -34.45 -28.53
CA SER A 332 -5.29 -35.90 -28.70
C SER A 332 -3.93 -36.46 -29.12
N ASN A 333 -3.15 -35.72 -29.90
CA ASN A 333 -1.83 -36.15 -30.36
C ASN A 333 -0.82 -36.28 -29.20
N ARG A 334 -0.93 -35.39 -28.20
CA ARG A 334 -0.13 -35.44 -26.97
C ARG A 334 -0.48 -36.66 -26.13
N GLU A 335 -1.77 -36.93 -25.95
CA GLU A 335 -2.28 -38.11 -25.21
C GLU A 335 -1.78 -39.42 -25.83
N ILE A 336 -1.85 -39.54 -27.16
CA ILE A 336 -1.38 -40.73 -27.89
C ILE A 336 0.11 -40.96 -27.67
N LYS A 337 0.91 -39.89 -27.72
CA LYS A 337 2.37 -40.00 -27.59
C LYS A 337 2.78 -40.29 -26.15
N LEU A 338 2.15 -39.66 -25.16
CA LEU A 338 2.34 -39.99 -23.73
C LEU A 338 1.95 -41.44 -23.43
N ALA A 339 0.88 -41.96 -24.04
CA ALA A 339 0.49 -43.37 -23.91
C ALA A 339 1.50 -44.32 -24.57
N SER A 340 2.14 -43.93 -25.68
CA SER A 340 3.21 -44.74 -26.29
C SER A 340 4.47 -44.78 -25.42
N ILE A 341 4.89 -43.64 -24.85
CA ILE A 341 6.06 -43.55 -23.96
C ILE A 341 5.81 -44.38 -22.69
N ALA A 342 4.59 -44.36 -22.15
CA ALA A 342 4.22 -45.17 -21.00
C ALA A 342 4.42 -46.68 -21.25
N ARG A 343 4.03 -47.18 -22.43
CA ARG A 343 4.24 -48.59 -22.79
C ARG A 343 5.72 -48.93 -22.99
N GLU A 344 6.48 -48.02 -23.60
CA GLU A 344 7.91 -48.22 -23.89
C GLU A 344 8.75 -48.33 -22.62
N PHE A 345 8.51 -47.46 -21.64
CA PHE A 345 9.24 -47.44 -20.37
C PHE A 345 8.60 -48.30 -19.28
N ASN A 346 7.57 -49.08 -19.62
CA ASN A 346 6.81 -49.93 -18.70
C ASN A 346 6.28 -49.16 -17.47
N LEU A 347 5.81 -47.94 -17.70
CA LEU A 347 5.22 -47.04 -16.72
C LEU A 347 3.73 -46.87 -16.99
N THR A 348 2.98 -46.41 -15.98
CA THR A 348 1.59 -46.02 -16.21
C THR A 348 1.52 -44.69 -16.95
N GLN A 349 0.49 -44.50 -17.80
CA GLN A 349 0.28 -43.23 -18.51
C GLN A 349 0.17 -42.05 -17.54
N GLN A 350 -0.37 -42.27 -16.34
CA GLN A 350 -0.48 -41.26 -15.30
C GLN A 350 0.89 -40.83 -14.75
N GLN A 351 1.84 -41.77 -14.60
CA GLN A 351 3.21 -41.46 -14.18
C GLN A 351 3.96 -40.62 -15.23
N VAL A 352 3.90 -41.01 -16.51
CA VAL A 352 4.54 -40.24 -17.60
C VAL A 352 3.91 -38.86 -17.75
N THR A 353 2.58 -38.76 -17.59
CA THR A 353 1.87 -37.47 -17.63
C THR A 353 2.26 -36.57 -16.45
N SER A 354 2.52 -37.14 -15.26
CA SER A 354 3.00 -36.38 -14.10
C SER A 354 4.38 -35.81 -14.38
N ILE A 355 5.31 -36.63 -14.89
CA ILE A 355 6.68 -36.22 -15.20
C ILE A 355 6.70 -35.14 -16.30
N TYR A 356 5.89 -35.31 -17.36
CA TYR A 356 5.75 -34.29 -18.41
C TYR A 356 5.23 -32.95 -17.86
N LYS A 357 4.25 -32.97 -16.93
CA LYS A 357 3.72 -31.74 -16.32
C LYS A 357 4.72 -31.06 -15.39
N GLU A 358 5.46 -31.82 -14.59
CA GLU A 358 6.50 -31.29 -13.72
C GLU A 358 7.64 -30.67 -14.54
N ARG A 359 8.11 -31.36 -15.59
CA ARG A 359 9.13 -30.82 -16.51
C ARG A 359 8.66 -29.60 -17.28
N LEU A 360 7.39 -29.55 -17.71
CA LEU A 360 6.80 -28.36 -18.32
C LEU A 360 6.82 -27.17 -17.34
N GLN A 361 6.43 -27.41 -16.09
CA GLN A 361 6.40 -26.40 -15.04
C GLN A 361 7.81 -25.93 -14.64
N GLU A 362 8.81 -26.82 -14.63
CA GLU A 362 10.23 -26.48 -14.43
C GLU A 362 10.77 -25.63 -15.59
N ASN A 363 10.40 -25.97 -16.84
CA ASN A 363 10.76 -25.20 -18.01
C ASN A 363 10.11 -23.81 -18.00
N ASP A 364 8.82 -23.70 -17.66
CA ASP A 364 8.11 -22.44 -17.48
C ASP A 364 8.74 -21.60 -16.35
N GLN A 365 9.12 -22.22 -15.23
CA GLN A 365 9.83 -21.52 -14.13
C GLN A 365 11.24 -21.06 -14.50
N ASN A 366 11.93 -21.76 -15.41
CA ASN A 366 13.24 -21.34 -15.90
C ASN A 366 13.10 -20.20 -16.93
N LEU A 367 12.06 -20.22 -17.77
CA LEU A 367 11.70 -19.09 -18.64
C LEU A 367 11.32 -17.84 -17.82
N ASP A 368 10.54 -18.00 -16.75
CA ASP A 368 10.19 -16.91 -15.82
C ASP A 368 11.44 -16.31 -15.14
N LYS A 369 12.48 -17.12 -14.86
CA LYS A 369 13.75 -16.63 -14.31
C LYS A 369 14.53 -15.81 -15.34
N ASP A 370 14.57 -16.25 -16.59
CA ASP A 370 15.24 -15.51 -17.66
C ASP A 370 14.55 -14.17 -17.95
N ASP A 371 13.21 -14.12 -17.89
CA ASP A 371 12.43 -12.87 -17.96
C ASP A 371 12.75 -11.94 -16.77
N LEU A 372 12.83 -12.48 -15.54
CA LEU A 372 13.23 -11.73 -14.33
C LEU A 372 14.66 -11.17 -14.42
N TYR A 373 15.59 -11.89 -15.04
CA TYR A 373 16.96 -11.38 -15.28
C TYR A 373 16.97 -10.26 -16.32
N SER A 374 16.14 -10.35 -17.36
CA SER A 374 15.99 -9.27 -18.35
C SER A 374 15.37 -8.01 -17.74
N ASP A 375 14.40 -8.17 -16.85
CA ASP A 375 13.78 -7.07 -16.11
C ASP A 375 14.74 -6.44 -15.10
N LEU A 376 15.59 -7.24 -14.45
CA LEU A 376 16.65 -6.74 -13.58
C LEU A 376 17.68 -5.90 -14.35
N GLU A 377 18.10 -6.34 -15.53
CA GLU A 377 18.96 -5.54 -16.41
C GLU A 377 18.29 -4.23 -16.84
N ASN A 378 16.99 -4.26 -17.16
CA ASN A 378 16.24 -3.06 -17.54
C ASN A 378 16.08 -2.09 -16.36
N ILE A 379 15.88 -2.59 -15.14
CA ILE A 379 15.82 -1.79 -13.91
C ILE A 379 17.19 -1.15 -13.60
N LEU A 380 18.28 -1.91 -13.74
CA LEU A 380 19.65 -1.40 -13.55
C LEU A 380 20.02 -0.37 -14.62
N LYS A 381 19.64 -0.58 -15.88
CA LYS A 381 19.79 0.40 -16.96
C LYS A 381 18.96 1.66 -16.68
N ALA A 382 17.74 1.54 -16.16
CA ALA A 382 16.89 2.67 -15.80
C ALA A 382 17.44 3.49 -14.61
N ASP A 383 18.04 2.83 -13.60
CA ASP A 383 18.66 3.53 -12.46
C ASP A 383 19.89 4.38 -12.87
N SER A 384 20.58 3.96 -13.94
CA SER A 384 21.71 4.68 -14.53
C SER A 384 21.33 5.89 -15.40
N GLN A 385 20.06 6.02 -15.80
CA GLN A 385 19.60 7.14 -16.61
C GLN A 385 19.31 8.37 -15.74
N ARG A 386 20.10 9.42 -15.93
CA ARG A 386 19.90 10.75 -15.33
C ARG A 386 19.35 11.72 -16.37
N LEU A 387 18.40 12.55 -15.97
CA LEU A 387 17.91 13.63 -16.83
C LEU A 387 18.91 14.79 -16.80
N ASP A 388 19.39 15.20 -17.97
CA ASP A 388 20.17 16.42 -18.09
C ASP A 388 19.26 17.64 -18.05
N LEU A 389 19.24 18.34 -16.90
CA LEU A 389 18.40 19.52 -16.72
C LEU A 389 18.71 20.65 -17.70
N THR A 390 19.91 20.73 -18.27
CA THR A 390 20.26 21.80 -19.22
C THR A 390 19.57 21.64 -20.58
N LYS A 391 19.18 20.41 -20.91
CA LYS A 391 18.30 20.12 -22.06
C LYS A 391 16.84 20.45 -21.76
N VAL A 392 16.52 20.64 -20.48
CA VAL A 392 15.17 20.64 -19.92
C VAL A 392 14.79 21.96 -19.24
N LEU A 393 15.72 22.88 -19.03
CA LEU A 393 15.43 24.18 -18.44
C LEU A 393 16.38 25.20 -19.05
N PRO A 394 16.03 26.50 -19.03
CA PRO A 394 17.00 27.55 -19.35
C PRO A 394 18.29 27.34 -18.55
N GLU A 395 19.43 27.46 -19.22
CA GLU A 395 20.73 27.07 -18.68
C GLU A 395 21.02 27.66 -17.29
N LYS A 396 20.69 28.94 -17.07
CA LYS A 396 20.84 29.60 -15.77
C LYS A 396 20.05 28.91 -14.65
N LEU A 397 18.81 28.52 -14.93
CA LEU A 397 17.94 27.84 -13.97
C LEU A 397 18.39 26.39 -13.76
N ALA A 398 18.72 25.68 -14.86
CA ALA A 398 19.25 24.32 -14.81
C ALA A 398 20.52 24.23 -13.94
N ASN A 399 21.47 25.14 -14.17
CA ASN A 399 22.73 25.18 -13.43
C ASN A 399 22.51 25.49 -11.94
N ALA A 400 21.61 26.41 -11.62
CA ALA A 400 21.29 26.75 -10.24
C ALA A 400 20.64 25.58 -9.49
N ILE A 401 19.69 24.87 -10.13
CA ILE A 401 19.08 23.66 -9.57
C ILE A 401 20.11 22.54 -9.43
N ASN A 402 20.93 22.29 -10.45
CA ASN A 402 21.98 21.27 -10.40
C ASN A 402 23.01 21.55 -9.29
N HIS A 403 23.37 22.83 -9.08
CA HIS A 403 24.25 23.23 -7.99
C HIS A 403 23.58 22.92 -6.64
N HIS A 404 22.35 23.37 -6.42
CA HIS A 404 21.64 23.08 -5.17
C HIS A 404 21.43 21.58 -4.95
N ALA A 405 21.13 20.81 -5.99
CA ALA A 405 20.96 19.37 -5.94
C ALA A 405 22.27 18.66 -5.55
N ARG A 406 23.42 19.11 -6.09
CA ARG A 406 24.74 18.61 -5.71
C ARG A 406 25.02 18.85 -4.21
N LEU A 407 24.73 20.05 -3.69
CA LEU A 407 24.98 20.38 -2.29
C LEU A 407 24.10 19.61 -1.31
N THR A 408 22.91 19.19 -1.73
CA THR A 408 22.00 18.41 -0.89
C THR A 408 22.13 16.90 -1.11
N GLY A 409 22.94 16.47 -2.07
CA GLY A 409 23.06 15.05 -2.47
C GLY A 409 21.83 14.51 -3.18
N LEU A 410 20.86 15.37 -3.52
CA LEU A 410 19.58 14.96 -4.05
C LEU A 410 19.56 15.00 -5.58
N ARG A 411 18.61 14.28 -6.17
CA ARG A 411 18.44 14.19 -7.63
C ARG A 411 17.81 15.46 -8.21
N GLY A 412 18.42 16.03 -9.26
CA GLY A 412 17.89 17.19 -9.97
C GLY A 412 16.48 16.98 -10.55
N GLU A 413 16.14 15.74 -10.91
CA GLU A 413 14.81 15.36 -11.38
C GLU A 413 13.72 15.56 -10.32
N ALA A 414 14.06 15.38 -9.05
CA ALA A 414 13.13 15.61 -7.95
C ALA A 414 12.84 17.10 -7.77
N TYR A 415 13.86 17.96 -7.93
CA TYR A 415 13.69 19.42 -7.98
C TYR A 415 12.82 19.86 -9.15
N LEU A 416 13.09 19.33 -10.36
CA LEU A 416 12.27 19.62 -11.53
C LEU A 416 10.81 19.22 -11.30
N THR A 417 10.57 18.04 -10.73
CA THR A 417 9.21 17.54 -10.44
C THR A 417 8.45 18.48 -9.50
N ALA A 418 9.11 18.96 -8.44
CA ALA A 418 8.53 19.93 -7.51
C ALA A 418 8.25 21.28 -8.16
N LEU A 419 9.23 21.80 -8.91
CA LEU A 419 9.11 23.08 -9.62
C LEU A 419 7.93 23.07 -10.59
N LEU A 420 7.84 22.03 -11.44
CA LEU A 420 6.75 21.90 -12.41
C LEU A 420 5.37 21.84 -11.73
N SER A 421 5.25 21.07 -10.65
CA SER A 421 3.99 20.95 -9.89
C SER A 421 3.56 22.27 -9.27
N GLY A 422 4.52 23.06 -8.75
CA GLY A 422 4.23 24.38 -8.24
C GLY A 422 3.86 25.37 -9.36
N LEU A 423 4.62 25.41 -10.46
CA LEU A 423 4.34 26.35 -11.57
C LEU A 423 2.96 26.07 -12.19
N SER A 424 2.61 24.80 -12.35
CA SER A 424 1.29 24.34 -12.79
C SER A 424 0.16 25.01 -11.99
N SER A 425 0.28 25.10 -10.66
CA SER A 425 -0.76 25.69 -9.81
C SER A 425 -0.95 27.21 -9.97
N THR A 426 -0.02 27.90 -10.63
CA THR A 426 -0.12 29.36 -10.80
C THR A 426 -0.85 29.78 -12.06
N LEU A 427 -1.10 28.85 -12.97
CA LEU A 427 -1.79 29.14 -14.23
C LEU A 427 -3.28 29.42 -14.00
N HIS A 428 -3.89 30.11 -14.95
CA HIS A 428 -5.33 30.33 -14.95
C HIS A 428 -6.07 29.00 -15.25
N PRO A 429 -7.19 28.68 -14.57
CA PRO A 429 -7.98 27.46 -14.82
C PRO A 429 -8.58 27.31 -16.23
N ASP A 430 -8.47 28.33 -17.08
CA ASP A 430 -8.91 28.30 -18.47
C ASP A 430 -7.76 27.98 -19.44
N THR A 431 -6.54 27.93 -18.92
CA THR A 431 -5.37 27.50 -19.68
C THR A 431 -5.52 26.03 -20.01
N ALA A 432 -5.25 25.65 -21.26
CA ALA A 432 -5.44 24.28 -21.72
C ALA A 432 -4.28 23.79 -22.58
N LEU A 433 -4.06 22.49 -22.59
CA LEU A 433 -3.17 21.78 -23.50
C LEU A 433 -4.02 21.08 -24.56
N SER A 434 -3.80 21.38 -25.83
CA SER A 434 -4.42 20.67 -26.95
C SER A 434 -3.56 19.47 -27.34
N LEU A 435 -4.07 18.30 -26.97
CA LEU A 435 -3.41 17.02 -27.20
C LEU A 435 -3.52 16.62 -28.67
N TYR A 436 -4.75 16.68 -29.19
CA TYR A 436 -5.03 16.38 -30.58
C TYR A 436 -6.03 17.42 -31.11
N PRO A 437 -5.53 18.48 -31.80
CA PRO A 437 -6.36 19.60 -32.23
C PRO A 437 -7.57 19.19 -33.06
N GLN A 438 -7.41 18.12 -33.86
CA GLN A 438 -8.42 17.58 -34.75
C GLN A 438 -9.63 17.00 -34.01
N THR A 439 -9.49 16.56 -32.75
CA THR A 439 -10.61 16.08 -31.93
C THR A 439 -11.08 17.11 -30.91
N ASN A 440 -10.52 18.33 -30.92
CA ASN A 440 -10.74 19.34 -29.89
C ASN A 440 -10.46 18.80 -28.47
N TRP A 441 -9.59 17.79 -28.34
CA TRP A 441 -9.27 17.21 -27.04
C TRP A 441 -8.31 18.13 -26.30
N LYS A 442 -8.84 18.78 -25.27
CA LYS A 442 -8.14 19.71 -24.39
C LYS A 442 -8.12 19.19 -22.97
N VAL A 443 -7.01 19.38 -22.27
CA VAL A 443 -6.84 19.05 -20.85
C VAL A 443 -6.21 20.23 -20.13
N PRO A 444 -6.47 20.43 -18.83
CA PRO A 444 -5.75 21.44 -18.06
C PRO A 444 -4.25 21.08 -17.97
N PRO A 445 -3.35 22.06 -17.86
CA PRO A 445 -1.92 21.84 -17.65
C PRO A 445 -1.62 21.46 -16.18
N ASN A 446 -2.43 20.57 -15.61
CA ASN A 446 -2.41 20.22 -14.20
C ASN A 446 -1.45 19.07 -13.90
N LEU A 447 -0.79 19.09 -12.74
CA LEU A 447 0.19 18.09 -12.34
C LEU A 447 -0.03 17.58 -10.91
N TYR A 448 -0.10 16.26 -10.77
CA TYR A 448 -0.03 15.55 -9.50
C TYR A 448 1.33 14.87 -9.41
N ALA A 449 2.10 15.12 -8.36
CA ALA A 449 3.41 14.52 -8.20
C ALA A 449 3.72 14.15 -6.75
N ALA A 450 4.52 13.10 -6.60
CA ALA A 450 5.00 12.64 -5.31
C ALA A 450 6.48 12.24 -5.38
N ILE A 451 7.30 12.80 -4.48
CA ILE A 451 8.67 12.33 -4.29
C ILE A 451 8.65 11.08 -3.41
N VAL A 452 9.20 9.99 -3.91
CA VAL A 452 9.24 8.69 -3.24
C VAL A 452 10.63 8.48 -2.63
N ALA A 453 10.76 8.65 -1.30
CA ALA A 453 12.04 8.49 -0.60
C ALA A 453 11.88 7.95 0.82
N LEU A 454 12.92 7.31 1.35
CA LEU A 454 12.95 6.85 2.73
C LEU A 454 12.84 8.03 3.73
N SER A 455 12.59 7.70 5.00
CA SER A 455 12.63 8.71 6.05
C SER A 455 14.07 9.13 6.29
N GLY A 456 14.33 10.44 6.38
CA GLY A 456 15.67 11.00 6.61
C GLY A 456 16.43 11.41 5.34
N GLU A 457 15.97 11.04 4.14
CA GLU A 457 16.65 11.32 2.85
C GLU A 457 16.49 12.76 2.34
N GLY A 458 16.26 13.75 3.20
CA GLY A 458 16.18 15.16 2.78
C GLY A 458 15.02 15.55 1.84
N LYS A 459 14.08 14.66 1.53
CA LYS A 459 12.97 14.88 0.57
C LYS A 459 12.16 16.18 0.78
N SER A 460 12.01 16.64 2.03
CA SER A 460 11.28 17.87 2.35
C SER A 460 12.05 19.15 1.94
N ILE A 461 13.38 19.10 1.79
CA ILE A 461 14.22 20.22 1.32
C ILE A 461 13.78 20.65 -0.09
N ILE A 462 13.48 19.68 -0.96
CA ILE A 462 13.09 19.93 -2.34
C ILE A 462 11.81 20.78 -2.41
N GLY A 463 10.75 20.36 -1.72
CA GLY A 463 9.49 21.09 -1.69
C GLY A 463 9.64 22.49 -1.07
N ARG A 464 10.49 22.62 -0.05
CA ARG A 464 10.78 23.91 0.57
C ARG A 464 11.47 24.87 -0.40
N ALA A 465 12.58 24.43 -1.00
CA ALA A 465 13.38 25.26 -1.90
C ALA A 465 12.67 25.59 -3.21
N MET A 466 11.89 24.65 -3.77
CA MET A 466 11.22 24.86 -5.05
C MET A 466 9.87 25.55 -4.95
N ILE A 467 9.13 25.38 -3.84
CA ILE A 467 7.73 25.82 -3.74
C ILE A 467 7.54 26.76 -2.55
N ALA A 468 7.85 26.32 -1.33
CA ALA A 468 7.48 27.05 -0.11
C ALA A 468 8.18 28.40 -0.01
N ASP A 469 9.51 28.41 -0.13
CA ASP A 469 10.32 29.62 0.06
C ASP A 469 10.06 30.65 -1.06
N PRO A 470 10.02 30.27 -2.36
CA PRO A 470 9.71 31.22 -3.43
C PRO A 470 8.30 31.81 -3.37
N LEU A 471 7.31 31.05 -2.90
CA LEU A 471 5.93 31.53 -2.81
C LEU A 471 5.69 32.42 -1.59
N LYS A 472 6.54 32.37 -0.56
CA LYS A 472 6.35 33.08 0.70
C LYS A 472 6.11 34.59 0.50
N SER A 473 7.00 35.25 -0.24
CA SER A 473 6.87 36.70 -0.48
C SER A 473 5.63 37.06 -1.29
N LEU A 474 5.19 36.18 -2.20
CA LEU A 474 3.97 36.39 -2.98
C LEU A 474 2.72 36.20 -2.12
N ILE A 475 2.74 35.26 -1.16
CA ILE A 475 1.66 35.07 -0.19
C ILE A 475 1.54 36.30 0.73
N GLU A 476 2.65 36.84 1.20
CA GLU A 476 2.65 38.06 2.02
C GLU A 476 2.03 39.26 1.27
N LEU A 477 2.32 39.39 -0.03
CA LEU A 477 1.70 40.41 -0.89
C LEU A 477 0.20 40.15 -1.11
N ASP A 478 -0.17 38.90 -1.35
CA ASP A 478 -1.57 38.49 -1.52
C ASP A 478 -2.41 38.76 -0.25
N ASP A 479 -1.83 38.52 0.93
CA ASP A 479 -2.48 38.78 2.22
C ASP A 479 -2.65 40.29 2.46
N GLN A 480 -1.65 41.11 2.13
CA GLN A 480 -1.76 42.58 2.21
C GLN A 480 -2.83 43.13 1.26
N ASP A 481 -2.88 42.65 0.02
CA ASP A 481 -3.91 43.03 -0.96
C ASP A 481 -5.32 42.62 -0.47
N TYR A 482 -5.45 41.42 0.09
CA TYR A 482 -6.70 40.96 0.69
C TYR A 482 -7.13 41.84 1.88
N GLU A 483 -6.22 42.21 2.77
CA GLU A 483 -6.52 43.09 3.91
C GLU A 483 -6.98 44.48 3.45
N ALA A 484 -6.33 45.05 2.45
CA ALA A 484 -6.73 46.33 1.84
C ALA A 484 -8.14 46.24 1.24
N LYS A 485 -8.41 45.24 0.40
CA LYS A 485 -9.72 44.99 -0.21
C LYS A 485 -10.81 44.70 0.83
N LEU A 486 -10.47 44.01 1.92
CA LEU A 486 -11.41 43.73 3.00
C LEU A 486 -11.77 45.01 3.77
N SER A 487 -10.83 45.92 3.96
CA SER A 487 -11.08 47.24 4.56
C SER A 487 -12.00 48.10 3.69
N GLU A 488 -11.75 48.12 2.39
CA GLU A 488 -12.60 48.80 1.40
C GLU A 488 -14.01 48.20 1.38
N HIS A 489 -14.12 46.86 1.36
CA HIS A 489 -15.39 46.14 1.42
C HIS A 489 -16.22 46.50 2.66
N LYS A 490 -15.58 46.54 3.84
CA LYS A 490 -16.27 46.93 5.09
C LYS A 490 -16.83 48.35 5.01
N SER A 491 -16.06 49.30 4.48
CA SER A 491 -16.49 50.69 4.30
C SER A 491 -17.67 50.76 3.31
N SER A 492 -17.57 50.06 2.18
CA SER A 492 -18.61 50.01 1.17
C SER A 492 -19.89 49.35 1.69
N LEU A 493 -19.78 48.29 2.49
CA LEU A 493 -20.93 47.58 3.07
C LEU A 493 -21.64 48.44 4.11
N ALA A 494 -20.90 49.19 4.93
CA ALA A 494 -21.48 50.16 5.86
C ALA A 494 -22.27 51.24 5.11
N ASN A 495 -21.72 51.77 4.01
CA ASN A 495 -22.42 52.72 3.15
C ASN A 495 -23.71 52.13 2.56
N TYR A 496 -23.64 50.89 2.05
CA TYR A 496 -24.81 50.17 1.54
C TYR A 496 -25.90 49.99 2.60
N GLU A 497 -25.55 49.59 3.82
CA GLU A 497 -26.50 49.43 4.93
C GLU A 497 -27.13 50.76 5.38
N MET A 498 -26.39 51.88 5.28
CA MET A 498 -26.91 53.22 5.53
C MET A 498 -27.92 53.64 4.46
N LEU A 499 -27.56 53.51 3.17
CA LEU A 499 -28.43 53.87 2.05
C LEU A 499 -29.69 53.00 1.98
N LYS A 500 -29.61 51.73 2.37
CA LYS A 500 -30.78 50.83 2.48
C LYS A 500 -31.83 51.32 3.48
N LYS A 501 -31.43 52.13 4.47
CA LYS A 501 -32.31 52.76 5.46
C LYS A 501 -32.73 54.20 5.07
N SER A 502 -32.23 54.73 3.95
CA SER A 502 -32.59 56.05 3.43
C SER A 502 -34.08 56.10 3.04
N LYS A 503 -34.69 57.29 3.15
CA LYS A 503 -36.06 57.53 2.67
C LYS A 503 -36.13 57.67 1.16
N ASN A 504 -35.02 58.02 0.50
CA ASN A 504 -34.95 58.13 -0.94
C ASN A 504 -34.57 56.77 -1.54
N LYS A 505 -35.46 56.19 -2.35
CA LYS A 505 -35.29 54.83 -2.89
C LYS A 505 -34.24 54.76 -4.00
N ASP A 506 -33.98 55.89 -4.66
CA ASP A 506 -33.09 55.95 -5.83
C ASP A 506 -31.59 55.98 -5.42
N ASP A 507 -31.27 56.52 -4.24
CA ASP A 507 -29.88 56.63 -3.74
C ASP A 507 -29.16 55.27 -3.66
N LEU A 508 -29.90 54.21 -3.32
CA LEU A 508 -29.36 52.85 -3.18
C LEU A 508 -29.06 52.24 -4.56
N SER A 509 -29.97 52.37 -5.52
CA SER A 509 -29.79 51.86 -6.88
C SER A 509 -28.74 52.64 -7.66
N ASP A 510 -28.58 53.94 -7.40
CA ASP A 510 -27.58 54.78 -8.06
C ASP A 510 -26.16 54.47 -7.57
N SER A 511 -26.01 54.24 -6.26
CA SER A 511 -24.69 53.95 -5.66
C SER A 511 -24.31 52.47 -5.72
N PHE A 512 -25.29 51.57 -5.79
CA PHE A 512 -25.11 50.12 -5.76
C PHE A 512 -26.06 49.41 -6.76
N PRO A 513 -25.89 49.64 -8.08
CA PRO A 513 -26.78 49.10 -9.11
C PRO A 513 -26.83 47.57 -9.13
N ASP A 514 -25.72 46.93 -8.76
CA ASP A 514 -25.57 45.47 -8.74
C ASP A 514 -25.87 44.84 -7.35
N GLY A 515 -26.35 45.65 -6.39
CA GLY A 515 -26.68 45.21 -5.04
C GLY A 515 -25.52 45.31 -4.04
N PRO A 516 -25.53 44.53 -2.94
CA PRO A 516 -24.56 44.67 -1.87
C PRO A 516 -23.13 44.38 -2.36
N PRO A 517 -22.11 45.10 -1.84
CA PRO A 517 -20.74 44.89 -2.25
C PRO A 517 -20.29 43.46 -1.95
N THR A 518 -19.65 42.82 -2.94
CA THR A 518 -19.19 41.43 -2.85
C THR A 518 -17.98 41.31 -1.93
N LYS A 519 -18.00 40.33 -1.01
CA LYS A 519 -16.87 40.07 -0.12
C LYS A 519 -15.65 39.61 -0.93
N PRO A 520 -14.46 40.20 -0.73
CA PRO A 520 -13.27 39.75 -1.42
C PRO A 520 -12.88 38.32 -1.00
N THR A 521 -12.32 37.56 -1.94
CA THR A 521 -11.78 36.22 -1.67
C THR A 521 -10.28 36.34 -1.42
N ARG A 522 -9.77 35.69 -0.37
CA ARG A 522 -8.33 35.62 -0.09
C ARG A 522 -7.65 34.70 -1.11
N ARG A 523 -6.56 35.14 -1.72
CA ARG A 523 -5.75 34.30 -2.61
C ARG A 523 -4.96 33.27 -1.80
N ILE A 524 -5.32 32.00 -1.97
CA ILE A 524 -4.58 30.84 -1.46
C ILE A 524 -3.75 30.24 -2.59
N ARG A 525 -2.42 30.37 -2.49
CA ARG A 525 -1.47 29.76 -3.44
C ARG A 525 -1.27 28.27 -3.18
N TYR A 526 -1.08 27.88 -1.92
CA TYR A 526 -1.04 26.48 -1.51
C TYR A 526 -1.72 26.22 -0.16
N PHE A 527 -2.13 24.99 0.08
CA PHE A 527 -2.72 24.51 1.33
C PHE A 527 -2.34 23.05 1.59
N SER A 528 -2.41 22.61 2.85
CA SER A 528 -1.99 21.26 3.28
C SER A 528 -3.15 20.29 3.53
N GLY A 529 -4.38 20.80 3.60
CA GLY A 529 -5.59 20.01 3.76
C GLY A 529 -6.86 20.85 3.60
N GLY A 530 -7.96 20.19 3.26
CA GLY A 530 -9.28 20.78 3.08
C GLY A 530 -10.31 19.69 2.78
N THR A 531 -11.58 19.95 3.05
CA THR A 531 -12.68 19.06 2.63
C THR A 531 -12.95 19.24 1.12
N GLY A 532 -13.45 18.22 0.42
CA GLY A 532 -13.81 18.34 -1.00
C GLY A 532 -14.74 19.53 -1.27
N GLU A 533 -15.77 19.71 -0.43
CA GLU A 533 -16.69 20.86 -0.50
C GLU A 533 -15.97 22.21 -0.27
N GLY A 534 -14.99 22.26 0.63
CA GLY A 534 -14.20 23.46 0.88
C GLY A 534 -13.33 23.85 -0.31
N ILE A 535 -12.68 22.87 -0.94
CA ILE A 535 -11.86 23.04 -2.14
C ILE A 535 -12.71 23.55 -3.30
N ALA A 536 -13.83 22.89 -3.59
CA ALA A 536 -14.76 23.30 -4.62
C ALA A 536 -15.32 24.71 -4.37
N ARG A 537 -15.63 25.04 -3.10
CA ARG A 537 -16.18 26.36 -2.73
C ARG A 537 -15.16 27.47 -2.94
N TYR A 538 -13.91 27.22 -2.58
CA TYR A 538 -12.84 28.17 -2.81
C TYR A 538 -12.62 28.37 -4.33
N ALA A 539 -12.53 27.29 -5.10
CA ALA A 539 -12.39 27.35 -6.56
C ALA A 539 -13.54 28.12 -7.24
N ALA A 540 -14.78 27.92 -6.80
CA ALA A 540 -15.94 28.63 -7.34
C ALA A 540 -15.88 30.16 -7.11
N ASN A 541 -15.21 30.60 -6.03
CA ASN A 541 -15.01 32.00 -5.66
C ASN A 541 -13.65 32.57 -6.13
N SER A 542 -12.84 31.77 -6.83
CA SER A 542 -11.50 32.12 -7.32
C SER A 542 -11.26 31.49 -8.70
N GLN A 543 -12.18 31.74 -9.63
CA GLN A 543 -12.22 31.08 -10.94
C GLN A 543 -11.06 31.45 -11.86
N ASP A 544 -10.37 32.55 -11.57
CA ASP A 544 -9.24 33.06 -12.33
C ASP A 544 -7.89 32.48 -11.87
N LYS A 545 -7.88 31.67 -10.80
CA LYS A 545 -6.64 31.25 -10.16
C LYS A 545 -6.58 29.77 -9.81
N GLY A 546 -5.47 29.12 -10.19
CA GLY A 546 -5.14 27.77 -9.73
C GLY A 546 -4.66 27.71 -8.28
N MET A 547 -4.54 26.50 -7.74
CA MET A 547 -4.12 26.27 -6.35
C MET A 547 -3.29 24.98 -6.22
N LEU A 548 -2.47 24.91 -5.18
CA LEU A 548 -1.62 23.76 -4.90
C LEU A 548 -2.01 23.09 -3.58
N LEU A 549 -2.29 21.79 -3.62
CA LEU A 549 -2.24 20.96 -2.42
C LEU A 549 -0.78 20.57 -2.19
N PHE A 550 -0.14 21.21 -1.21
CA PHE A 550 1.24 20.94 -0.83
C PHE A 550 1.28 20.25 0.53
N ARG A 551 1.73 19.00 0.56
CA ARG A 551 1.78 18.21 1.79
C ARG A 551 3.06 17.39 1.89
N ASP A 552 3.81 17.63 2.95
CA ASP A 552 4.82 16.66 3.37
C ASP A 552 4.09 15.43 3.90
N GLU A 553 4.42 14.24 3.38
CA GLU A 553 3.65 13.01 3.58
C GLU A 553 2.22 13.03 3.01
N ILE A 554 2.13 12.93 1.68
CA ILE A 554 0.86 12.89 0.94
C ILE A 554 0.00 11.65 1.24
N ALA A 555 0.56 10.62 1.88
CA ALA A 555 -0.19 9.44 2.30
C ALA A 555 -1.42 9.79 3.16
N GLY A 556 -1.35 10.91 3.90
CA GLY A 556 -2.49 11.44 4.65
C GLY A 556 -3.69 11.77 3.75
N LEU A 557 -3.45 12.33 2.56
CA LEU A 557 -4.50 12.68 1.59
C LEU A 557 -5.32 11.44 1.18
N PHE A 558 -4.62 10.36 0.82
CA PHE A 558 -5.25 9.11 0.38
C PHE A 558 -5.92 8.35 1.52
N LYS A 559 -5.37 8.41 2.74
CA LYS A 559 -5.95 7.74 3.91
C LYS A 559 -7.15 8.48 4.49
N SER A 560 -7.19 9.81 4.36
CA SER A 560 -8.31 10.63 4.83
C SER A 560 -9.43 10.77 3.80
N ALA A 561 -9.20 10.36 2.55
CA ALA A 561 -10.23 10.34 1.54
C ALA A 561 -11.40 9.47 2.02
N ASN A 562 -12.62 9.99 1.93
CA ASN A 562 -13.87 9.35 2.34
C ASN A 562 -14.06 9.19 3.86
N GLN A 563 -13.20 9.79 4.69
CA GLN A 563 -13.26 9.68 6.16
C GLN A 563 -14.46 10.43 6.77
N TYR A 564 -14.91 11.54 6.18
CA TYR A 564 -15.95 12.42 6.76
C TYR A 564 -17.38 11.89 6.65
N ARG A 565 -17.60 10.74 6.01
CA ARG A 565 -18.93 10.09 5.89
C ARG A 565 -18.90 8.59 6.21
N GLY A 566 -18.02 8.17 7.12
CA GLY A 566 -17.88 6.76 7.49
C GLY A 566 -17.50 5.86 6.32
N GLY A 567 -16.60 6.33 5.45
CA GLY A 567 -16.15 5.61 4.26
C GLY A 567 -17.01 5.80 3.00
N ARG A 568 -18.14 6.53 3.08
CA ARG A 568 -19.06 6.81 1.95
C ARG A 568 -18.89 8.22 1.36
N GLY A 569 -17.69 8.79 1.42
CA GLY A 569 -17.38 10.05 0.74
C GLY A 569 -17.16 9.84 -0.76
N SER A 570 -17.00 10.95 -1.49
CA SER A 570 -16.57 10.98 -2.90
C SER A 570 -15.20 11.64 -3.07
N ASP A 571 -14.44 11.83 -1.99
CA ASP A 571 -13.24 12.66 -2.00
C ASP A 571 -12.16 12.10 -2.96
N SER A 572 -12.10 10.77 -3.13
CA SER A 572 -11.17 10.12 -4.07
C SER A 572 -11.58 10.36 -5.52
N GLU A 573 -12.86 10.22 -5.83
CA GLU A 573 -13.45 10.47 -7.15
C GLU A 573 -13.34 11.95 -7.52
N ASP A 574 -13.62 12.84 -6.58
CA ASP A 574 -13.48 14.29 -6.73
C ASP A 574 -12.04 14.66 -7.13
N ILE A 575 -11.01 14.05 -6.52
CA ILE A 575 -9.60 14.29 -6.88
C ILE A 575 -9.31 13.88 -8.32
N LEU A 576 -9.93 12.81 -8.84
CA LEU A 576 -9.77 12.41 -10.24
C LEU A 576 -10.41 13.43 -11.19
N GLU A 577 -11.60 13.91 -10.85
CA GLU A 577 -12.30 14.92 -11.62
C GLU A 577 -11.60 16.30 -11.57
N TYR A 578 -10.99 16.63 -10.42
CA TYR A 578 -10.14 17.82 -10.28
C TYR A 578 -8.88 17.75 -11.15
N PHE A 579 -8.34 16.56 -11.41
CA PHE A 579 -7.22 16.39 -12.33
C PHE A 579 -7.60 16.84 -13.74
N ASP A 580 -8.80 16.45 -14.21
CA ASP A 580 -9.34 16.81 -15.52
C ASP A 580 -9.87 18.26 -15.57
N GLY A 581 -9.91 18.94 -14.42
CA GLY A 581 -10.28 20.35 -14.29
C GLY A 581 -11.78 20.61 -14.27
N THR A 582 -12.59 19.57 -14.19
CA THR A 582 -14.06 19.62 -14.20
C THR A 582 -14.59 19.06 -12.89
N PRO A 583 -14.77 19.91 -11.84
CA PRO A 583 -15.18 19.44 -10.53
C PRO A 583 -16.64 18.94 -10.52
N PRO A 584 -16.99 17.96 -9.69
CA PRO A 584 -18.35 17.43 -9.62
C PRO A 584 -19.34 18.47 -9.10
N ILE A 585 -20.52 18.55 -9.72
CA ILE A 585 -21.61 19.41 -9.26
C ILE A 585 -22.57 18.57 -8.40
N THR A 586 -22.53 18.81 -7.09
CA THR A 586 -23.45 18.15 -6.15
C THR A 586 -24.69 19.00 -5.92
N LEU A 587 -25.85 18.53 -6.42
CA LEU A 587 -27.14 19.18 -6.18
C LEU A 587 -27.53 19.10 -4.70
N ARG A 588 -28.10 20.19 -4.17
CA ARG A 588 -28.72 20.23 -2.84
C ARG A 588 -30.23 20.39 -2.99
N ALA A 589 -30.98 19.91 -1.99
CA ALA A 589 -32.44 20.03 -1.96
C ALA A 589 -32.94 21.48 -2.05
N ASP A 590 -32.12 22.40 -1.55
CA ASP A 590 -32.27 23.84 -1.72
C ASP A 590 -31.36 24.28 -2.88
N PRO A 591 -31.92 24.66 -4.04
CA PRO A 591 -31.14 25.06 -5.21
C PRO A 591 -30.17 26.21 -4.93
N ASP A 592 -30.54 27.16 -4.07
CA ASP A 592 -29.71 28.33 -3.72
C ASP A 592 -28.47 27.95 -2.90
N LYS A 593 -28.47 26.74 -2.30
CA LYS A 593 -27.32 26.17 -1.58
C LYS A 593 -26.48 25.24 -2.44
N THR A 594 -26.85 25.02 -3.71
CA THR A 594 -26.05 24.23 -4.63
C THR A 594 -24.80 25.00 -5.03
N LEU A 595 -23.63 24.47 -4.67
CA LEU A 595 -22.37 25.04 -5.07
C LEU A 595 -22.06 24.65 -6.52
N VAL A 596 -21.93 25.64 -7.40
CA VAL A 596 -21.57 25.43 -8.80
C VAL A 596 -20.13 25.88 -9.02
N CYS A 597 -19.19 24.94 -8.97
CA CYS A 597 -17.84 25.14 -9.47
C CYS A 597 -17.78 24.57 -10.89
N ARG A 598 -17.43 25.38 -11.89
CA ARG A 598 -17.38 24.92 -13.29
C ARG A 598 -16.00 24.48 -13.74
N LYS A 599 -14.96 25.03 -13.11
CA LYS A 599 -13.57 24.82 -13.48
C LYS A 599 -12.70 24.89 -12.24
N ILE A 600 -11.67 24.05 -12.22
CA ILE A 600 -10.66 24.05 -11.16
C ILE A 600 -9.30 23.73 -11.77
N LEU A 601 -8.26 24.40 -11.27
CA LEU A 601 -6.88 23.98 -11.52
C LEU A 601 -6.23 23.72 -10.17
N LEU A 602 -6.33 22.48 -9.72
CA LEU A 602 -5.76 22.02 -8.46
C LEU A 602 -4.56 21.16 -8.77
N SER A 603 -3.34 21.61 -8.53
CA SER A 603 -2.15 20.75 -8.60
C SER A 603 -1.86 20.12 -7.25
N ILE A 604 -1.15 18.99 -7.24
CA ILE A 604 -0.83 18.27 -6.02
C ILE A 604 0.65 17.96 -6.01
N TYR A 605 1.32 18.35 -4.93
CA TYR A 605 2.71 17.97 -4.68
C TYR A 605 2.88 17.46 -3.25
N GLY A 606 3.59 16.35 -3.11
CA GLY A 606 3.98 15.90 -1.79
C GLY A 606 5.09 14.88 -1.79
N THR A 607 5.33 14.30 -0.62
CA THR A 607 6.35 13.28 -0.41
C THR A 607 5.70 11.99 0.11
N ILE A 608 6.26 10.83 -0.20
CA ILE A 608 5.78 9.55 0.30
C ILE A 608 6.93 8.56 0.49
N GLN A 609 6.83 7.69 1.48
CA GLN A 609 7.80 6.63 1.69
C GLN A 609 7.49 5.42 0.79
N PRO A 610 8.50 4.72 0.24
CA PRO A 610 8.29 3.56 -0.62
C PRO A 610 7.33 2.51 -0.02
N GLY A 611 7.57 2.10 1.23
CA GLY A 611 6.71 1.11 1.89
C GLY A 611 5.32 1.61 2.28
N VAL A 612 5.07 2.93 2.26
CA VAL A 612 3.72 3.49 2.42
C VAL A 612 3.02 3.53 1.07
N LEU A 613 3.72 3.94 0.01
CA LEU A 613 3.21 3.90 -1.35
C LEU A 613 2.84 2.48 -1.77
N GLU A 614 3.70 1.49 -1.50
CA GLU A 614 3.42 0.07 -1.79
C GLU A 614 2.12 -0.41 -1.14
N LYS A 615 1.87 -0.01 0.11
CA LYS A 615 0.61 -0.34 0.81
C LYS A 615 -0.61 0.34 0.20
N LEU A 616 -0.45 1.56 -0.31
CA LEU A 616 -1.53 2.28 -0.98
C LEU A 616 -1.83 1.71 -2.37
N LEU A 617 -0.81 1.21 -3.07
CA LEU A 617 -0.95 0.52 -4.35
C LEU A 617 -1.65 -0.83 -4.20
N GLY A 618 -1.67 -1.43 -3.01
CA GLY A 618 -2.46 -2.63 -2.73
C GLY A 618 -2.02 -3.84 -3.57
N ASP A 619 -2.91 -4.31 -4.45
CA ASP A 619 -2.65 -5.38 -5.43
C ASP A 619 -1.79 -4.94 -6.62
N LYS A 620 -1.35 -3.67 -6.63
CA LYS A 620 -0.58 -3.02 -7.70
C LYS A 620 -1.39 -2.85 -8.98
N GLU A 621 -2.71 -2.99 -8.90
CA GLU A 621 -3.61 -2.59 -9.99
C GLU A 621 -4.01 -1.12 -9.85
N ASP A 622 -4.28 -0.48 -10.98
CA ASP A 622 -4.77 0.91 -11.04
C ASP A 622 -6.06 0.98 -11.87
N SER A 623 -7.06 0.21 -11.44
CA SER A 623 -8.34 0.11 -12.13
C SER A 623 -9.13 1.43 -12.12
N SER A 624 -8.99 2.24 -11.07
CA SER A 624 -9.54 3.61 -11.00
C SER A 624 -8.74 4.62 -11.82
N GLY A 625 -7.51 4.29 -12.19
CA GLY A 625 -6.59 5.19 -12.88
C GLY A 625 -5.98 6.27 -11.99
N GLN A 626 -6.22 6.24 -10.68
CA GLN A 626 -5.74 7.23 -9.72
C GLN A 626 -4.23 7.36 -9.74
N TRP A 627 -3.51 6.24 -9.69
CA TRP A 627 -2.07 6.25 -9.60
C TRP A 627 -1.42 6.71 -10.91
N ALA A 628 -2.08 6.48 -12.04
CA ALA A 628 -1.64 6.97 -13.35
C ALA A 628 -1.71 8.50 -13.50
N ARG A 629 -2.40 9.23 -12.61
CA ARG A 629 -2.39 10.71 -12.59
C ARG A 629 -1.13 11.27 -11.91
N PHE A 630 -0.47 10.47 -11.08
CA PHE A 630 0.69 10.92 -10.30
C PHE A 630 2.01 10.68 -11.03
N ILE A 631 2.88 11.71 -11.02
CA ILE A 631 4.30 11.58 -11.32
C ILE A 631 5.01 11.11 -10.05
N PHE A 632 5.45 9.86 -10.03
CA PHE A 632 6.30 9.36 -8.96
C PHE A 632 7.77 9.55 -9.31
N CYS A 633 8.47 10.41 -8.57
CA CYS A 633 9.91 10.58 -8.71
C CYS A 633 10.61 9.86 -7.56
N GLN A 634 11.30 8.78 -7.87
CA GLN A 634 12.08 8.04 -6.88
C GLN A 634 13.36 8.79 -6.52
N LEU A 635 13.57 8.98 -5.23
CA LEU A 635 14.78 9.54 -4.65
C LEU A 635 15.49 8.41 -3.89
N PRO A 636 16.46 7.73 -4.52
CA PRO A 636 17.20 6.65 -3.89
C PRO A 636 18.08 7.20 -2.75
N PRO A 637 18.44 6.35 -1.77
CA PRO A 637 19.40 6.73 -0.75
C PRO A 637 20.70 7.18 -1.40
N SER A 638 21.26 8.29 -0.90
CA SER A 638 22.49 8.87 -1.42
C SER A 638 23.42 9.23 -0.28
N THR A 639 24.71 8.95 -0.46
CA THR A 639 25.75 9.44 0.43
C THR A 639 26.19 10.82 -0.07
N LEU A 640 26.08 11.82 0.80
CA LEU A 640 26.52 13.18 0.51
C LEU A 640 27.83 13.45 1.22
N ASP A 641 28.85 13.81 0.46
CA ASP A 641 30.05 14.45 1.00
C ASP A 641 29.74 15.93 1.23
N LEU A 642 29.75 16.34 2.50
CA LEU A 642 29.42 17.71 2.89
C LEU A 642 30.58 18.64 2.53
N ASP A 643 30.33 19.55 1.57
CA ASP A 643 31.21 20.67 1.29
C ASP A 643 30.85 21.85 2.21
N ILE A 644 31.64 22.04 3.27
CA ILE A 644 31.38 23.03 4.32
C ILE A 644 31.63 24.47 3.83
N ASP A 645 32.49 24.62 2.81
CA ASP A 645 32.89 25.92 2.26
C ASP A 645 32.07 26.30 1.01
N ALA A 646 31.14 25.43 0.58
CA ALA A 646 30.31 25.68 -0.57
C ALA A 646 29.41 26.91 -0.38
N ALA A 647 29.43 27.80 -1.38
CA ALA A 647 28.50 28.92 -1.44
C ALA A 647 27.06 28.42 -1.64
N TYR A 648 26.14 28.82 -0.76
CA TYR A 648 24.72 28.49 -0.89
C TYR A 648 24.11 29.22 -2.10
N PRO A 649 23.62 28.50 -3.12
CA PRO A 649 22.91 29.11 -4.22
C PRO A 649 21.49 29.44 -3.76
N ASP A 650 21.25 30.67 -3.31
CA ASP A 650 19.88 31.09 -2.98
C ASP A 650 19.03 31.18 -4.26
N LEU A 651 18.17 30.17 -4.43
CA LEU A 651 17.27 30.05 -5.59
C LEU A 651 16.04 30.93 -5.45
N THR A 652 15.74 31.41 -4.23
CA THR A 652 14.46 32.02 -3.87
C THR A 652 14.10 33.23 -4.73
N PRO A 653 14.99 34.22 -4.98
CA PRO A 653 14.64 35.40 -5.76
C PRO A 653 14.30 35.04 -7.21
N MET A 654 15.12 34.20 -7.84
CA MET A 654 14.93 33.75 -9.22
C MET A 654 13.63 32.96 -9.40
N LEU A 655 13.33 32.05 -8.46
CA LEU A 655 12.11 31.26 -8.49
C LEU A 655 10.87 32.11 -8.18
N THR A 656 10.97 33.07 -7.26
CA THR A 656 9.87 34.02 -6.96
C THR A 656 9.48 34.79 -8.21
N ASP A 657 10.46 35.30 -8.97
CA ASP A 657 10.21 36.01 -10.22
C ASP A 657 9.60 35.10 -11.28
N LEU A 658 10.05 33.83 -11.34
CA LEU A 658 9.47 32.83 -12.23
C LEU A 658 8.01 32.54 -11.90
N TYR A 659 7.68 32.31 -10.62
CA TYR A 659 6.30 32.13 -10.16
C TYR A 659 5.43 33.35 -10.48
N ARG A 660 5.94 34.56 -10.24
CA ARG A 660 5.24 35.80 -10.57
C ARG A 660 5.01 35.95 -12.07
N HIS A 661 5.96 35.52 -12.89
CA HIS A 661 5.80 35.51 -14.35
C HIS A 661 4.70 34.55 -14.80
N PHE A 662 4.69 33.31 -14.28
CA PHE A 662 3.68 32.30 -14.62
C PHE A 662 2.26 32.71 -14.16
N ASP A 663 2.12 33.30 -12.97
CA ASP A 663 0.84 33.80 -12.43
C ASP A 663 0.26 34.98 -13.25
N ARG A 664 1.09 35.62 -14.10
CA ARG A 664 0.71 36.70 -15.01
C ARG A 664 0.50 36.25 -16.45
N LEU A 665 0.76 34.98 -16.77
CA LEU A 665 0.54 34.48 -18.12
C LEU A 665 -0.94 34.58 -18.48
N PRO A 666 -1.28 35.04 -19.69
CA PRO A 666 -2.67 35.10 -20.12
C PRO A 666 -3.22 33.69 -20.33
N VAL A 667 -4.55 33.58 -20.27
CA VAL A 667 -5.26 32.36 -20.69
C VAL A 667 -4.86 32.01 -22.11
N ALA A 668 -4.36 30.79 -22.30
CA ALA A 668 -3.94 30.30 -23.60
C ALA A 668 -4.23 28.80 -23.76
N THR A 669 -4.46 28.38 -25.00
CA THR A 669 -4.43 26.96 -25.37
C THR A 669 -3.09 26.66 -26.03
N TYR A 670 -2.30 25.76 -25.45
CA TYR A 670 -1.01 25.36 -25.97
C TYR A 670 -1.11 24.04 -26.72
N ASP A 671 -0.62 24.03 -27.95
CA ASP A 671 -0.53 22.81 -28.76
C ASP A 671 0.66 21.97 -28.37
N LEU A 672 0.47 20.67 -28.08
CA LEU A 672 1.62 19.77 -27.95
C LEU A 672 2.40 19.67 -29.26
N SER A 673 3.72 19.57 -29.16
CA SER A 673 4.59 19.37 -30.32
C SER A 673 4.29 18.01 -30.94
N ARG A 674 4.53 17.87 -32.24
CA ARG A 674 4.32 16.59 -32.95
C ARG A 674 5.04 15.41 -32.27
N PRO A 675 6.29 15.53 -31.76
CA PRO A 675 6.92 14.48 -30.96
C PRO A 675 6.17 14.16 -29.66
N ALA A 676 5.65 15.16 -28.95
CA ALA A 676 4.88 14.96 -27.72
C ALA A 676 3.47 14.37 -27.95
N ARG A 677 2.98 14.37 -29.21
CA ARG A 677 1.67 13.83 -29.61
C ARG A 677 1.71 12.37 -30.06
N ILE A 678 2.89 11.84 -30.39
CA ILE A 678 3.05 10.48 -30.95
C ILE A 678 3.56 9.56 -29.83
N PRO A 679 2.84 8.46 -29.51
CA PRO A 679 3.09 7.64 -28.33
C PRO A 679 4.33 6.75 -28.37
#